data_AF-A0A0H4WU84-F1
#
_entry.id   AF-A0A0H4WU84-F1
#
_cell.length_a   1.000
_cell.length_b   1.000
_cell.length_c   1.000
_cell.angle_alpha   90.00
_cell.angle_beta   90.00
_cell.angle_gamma   90.00
#
_symmetry.space_group_name_H-M   'P 1'
#
loop_
_entity.id
_entity.type
_entity.pdbx_description
1 polymer ?
#
loop_
_entity_poly.entity_id
_entity_poly.type
_entity_poly.pdbx_seq_one_letter_code
_entity_poly.pdbx_strand_id
1 'polypeptide(L)'
;MKRRHLVSLFAFAGLAGSCSATNLTTGFAGLSGAFDLTMTSNDLVFVTSSDRDELRVLDTAANPRAYVAAPNPLQALSIPVLDRPDALTRDVGYDADGNDVPGPYIYARSSGSPEISVVASARELLRQVVRLQAASIVTAFASRSPAANSGAPSTLYYAIQDPDGIFDADTGGARIMRQEVPGPDALLASEPAAVPPPVAVFCLQPGESILSMTMLAGQGQFAVATRQASGRSGRTLVVTDSGPVADCLQPSVPTLDVSAGFGNVPVRLLVSHPRAAIPDEDPVNAGRYIFGIRDEAACAAARECSGVLAVDLESSPPGQTARDLSGAPMLPIFPAGGLPTGLALVPDARLRVVQDDGSELSITVPLLGVMPSSNGYITLFSAADLRQFDLSAATARSIVGLRDSNEVPLTIETANLVTVTQDPSLQSTVLYEGSVTNGFYRIIYQGGLPGLSSLVRDPEDPRRFEAEASLAANARAGDIIVLESSDALCAVDLPIASVEPVPGTSRSRFVVPEAQQIPTECASLTRFTVRAGGEQPFVLFNEGGTFLSRDVTGSSSYSIPTEYYFHPAEFYIDDDGDPATPPVPNLSRFPQPPPPLHIRVTAVGRELRRGDRYAVTVSSGIRNYIFTPDNSAGTGLSFYTLPATVAASQKRNTNLAYIAYPSADGILQLGLEALSDNRAQSLALVPFE
;
A
#
# COMPACT_ATOMS: atom_id res chain seq x y z
N MET A 1 -59.04 -39.21 -13.89
CA MET A 1 -58.48 -39.94 -12.72
C MET A 1 -56.97 -39.82 -12.78
N LYS A 2 -56.33 -38.99 -11.94
CA LYS A 2 -55.59 -39.37 -10.70
C LYS A 2 -54.45 -40.38 -10.96
N ARG A 3 -53.20 -40.25 -10.49
CA ARG A 3 -52.44 -39.27 -9.67
C ARG A 3 -50.99 -39.86 -9.53
N ARG A 4 -50.06 -39.00 -9.05
CA ARG A 4 -48.80 -39.28 -8.30
C ARG A 4 -47.52 -39.32 -9.12
N HIS A 5 -46.40 -38.67 -8.77
CA HIS A 5 -45.97 -37.63 -7.79
C HIS A 5 -44.54 -37.24 -8.28
N LEU A 6 -44.00 -36.02 -8.16
CA LEU A 6 -43.64 -35.31 -6.94
C LEU A 6 -43.21 -33.86 -7.28
N VAL A 7 -43.60 -32.92 -6.41
CA VAL A 7 -43.28 -31.49 -6.36
C VAL A 7 -42.34 -31.25 -5.18
N SER A 8 -41.60 -30.13 -5.21
CA SER A 8 -40.84 -29.43 -4.13
C SER A 8 -39.32 -29.69 -4.18
N LEU A 9 -38.40 -28.73 -4.25
CA LEU A 9 -38.39 -27.28 -3.94
C LEU A 9 -37.68 -26.48 -5.05
N PHE A 10 -38.31 -25.41 -5.53
CA PHE A 10 -37.62 -24.24 -6.08
C PHE A 10 -37.52 -23.21 -4.94
N ALA A 11 -36.32 -23.03 -4.40
CA ALA A 11 -36.02 -21.94 -3.48
C ALA A 11 -35.44 -20.76 -4.26
N PHE A 12 -35.98 -19.59 -3.96
CA PHE A 12 -35.53 -18.26 -4.36
C PHE A 12 -34.00 -18.12 -4.38
N ALA A 13 -33.46 -17.79 -5.55
CA ALA A 13 -32.17 -17.13 -5.71
C ALA A 13 -32.28 -16.17 -6.90
N GLY A 14 -33.13 -15.16 -6.72
CA GLY A 14 -33.21 -13.99 -7.59
C GLY A 14 -33.01 -12.76 -6.73
N LEU A 15 -31.76 -12.35 -6.56
CA LEU A 15 -31.38 -10.95 -6.32
C LEU A 15 -29.95 -10.77 -6.85
N ALA A 16 -29.87 -9.87 -7.82
CA ALA A 16 -28.74 -9.57 -8.67
C ALA A 16 -27.48 -9.21 -7.87
N GLY A 17 -26.45 -10.03 -8.05
CA GLY A 17 -25.06 -9.66 -7.89
C GLY A 17 -24.37 -9.80 -9.25
N SER A 18 -24.86 -9.11 -10.28
CA SER A 18 -24.02 -8.87 -11.45
C SER A 18 -23.05 -7.78 -11.06
N CYS A 19 -21.86 -8.17 -10.58
CA CYS A 19 -20.69 -7.33 -10.72
C CYS A 19 -20.66 -6.90 -12.17
N SER A 20 -20.83 -5.60 -12.41
CA SER A 20 -20.52 -5.01 -13.70
C SER A 20 -19.05 -5.37 -13.94
N ALA A 21 -18.83 -6.38 -14.77
CA ALA A 21 -17.53 -6.66 -15.33
C ALA A 21 -17.24 -5.47 -16.26
N THR A 22 -16.68 -4.41 -15.68
CA THR A 22 -15.90 -3.41 -16.41
C THR A 22 -14.62 -4.08 -16.90
N ASN A 23 -14.77 -5.06 -17.78
CA ASN A 23 -13.82 -5.28 -18.86
C ASN A 23 -14.08 -4.17 -19.88
N LEU A 24 -13.81 -2.92 -19.48
CA LEU A 24 -13.29 -1.96 -20.43
C LEU A 24 -12.03 -2.63 -20.96
N THR A 25 -11.99 -2.83 -22.26
CA THR A 25 -10.82 -3.22 -23.03
C THR A 25 -9.60 -2.45 -22.53
N THR A 26 -8.88 -3.03 -21.58
CA THR A 26 -7.49 -2.68 -21.28
C THR A 26 -6.71 -3.10 -22.50
N GLY A 27 -6.66 -2.21 -23.50
CA GLY A 27 -5.57 -2.22 -24.46
C GLY A 27 -4.25 -2.11 -23.69
N PHE A 28 -3.14 -2.43 -24.33
CA PHE A 28 -1.79 -2.52 -23.73
C PHE A 28 -1.25 -1.22 -23.08
N ALA A 29 -2.05 -0.17 -22.99
CA ALA A 29 -1.88 0.95 -22.07
C ALA A 29 -3.08 0.97 -21.12
N GLY A 30 -2.85 0.98 -19.80
CA GLY A 30 -3.93 1.07 -18.82
C GLY A 30 -4.70 2.39 -18.97
N LEU A 31 -5.94 2.32 -19.50
CA LEU A 31 -6.80 3.46 -19.74
C LEU A 31 -8.11 3.28 -18.94
N SER A 32 -8.37 4.18 -18.00
CA SER A 32 -9.64 4.28 -17.25
C SER A 32 -9.84 5.72 -16.79
N GLY A 33 -10.99 6.30 -17.14
CA GLY A 33 -11.33 7.72 -16.97
C GLY A 33 -11.37 8.19 -15.52
N ALA A 34 -10.30 8.86 -15.10
CA ALA A 34 -10.24 9.61 -13.86
C ALA A 34 -10.33 11.11 -14.15
N PHE A 35 -10.88 11.86 -13.20
CA PHE A 35 -10.57 13.28 -13.09
C PHE A 35 -9.07 13.39 -12.85
N ASP A 36 -8.35 13.98 -13.80
CA ASP A 36 -6.97 14.40 -13.58
C ASP A 36 -6.96 15.88 -13.23
N LEU A 37 -5.99 16.27 -12.42
CA LEU A 37 -5.89 17.61 -11.90
C LEU A 37 -4.41 18.01 -11.83
N THR A 38 -4.15 19.23 -12.26
CA THR A 38 -2.81 19.82 -12.16
C THR A 38 -2.93 21.25 -11.72
N MET A 39 -1.88 21.75 -11.10
CA MET A 39 -1.88 23.08 -10.52
C MET A 39 -0.74 23.90 -11.07
N THR A 40 -1.07 25.15 -11.40
CA THR A 40 -0.10 26.15 -11.85
C THR A 40 0.32 27.04 -10.69
N SER A 41 1.45 27.72 -10.84
CA SER A 41 1.95 28.72 -9.88
C SER A 41 1.01 29.92 -9.65
N ASN A 42 0.09 30.18 -10.58
CA ASN A 42 -0.81 31.32 -10.56
C ASN A 42 -2.07 31.05 -9.72
N ASP A 43 -2.02 30.10 -8.78
CA ASP A 43 -3.15 29.73 -7.91
C ASP A 43 -4.35 29.14 -8.67
N LEU A 44 -4.11 28.59 -9.86
CA LEU A 44 -5.14 27.96 -10.68
C LEU A 44 -4.96 26.44 -10.69
N VAL A 45 -6.03 25.73 -10.33
CA VAL A 45 -6.13 24.27 -10.47
C VAL A 45 -6.96 23.97 -11.72
N PHE A 46 -6.33 23.29 -12.67
CA PHE A 46 -6.97 22.79 -13.89
C PHE A 46 -7.46 21.38 -13.65
N VAL A 47 -8.66 21.09 -14.16
CA VAL A 47 -9.38 19.84 -13.90
C VAL A 47 -9.94 19.35 -15.21
N THR A 48 -9.74 18.06 -15.50
CA THR A 48 -10.44 17.41 -16.61
C THR A 48 -11.92 17.20 -16.29
N SER A 49 -12.74 16.98 -17.31
CA SER A 49 -14.12 16.50 -17.15
C SER A 49 -14.19 15.08 -17.68
N SER A 50 -14.75 14.15 -16.91
CA SER A 50 -14.90 12.75 -17.36
C SER A 50 -15.97 12.58 -18.45
N ASP A 51 -16.90 13.53 -18.54
CA ASP A 51 -18.12 13.48 -19.34
C ASP A 51 -18.21 14.58 -20.42
N ARG A 52 -17.26 15.52 -20.44
CA ARG A 52 -17.27 16.70 -21.31
C ARG A 52 -15.90 16.99 -21.90
N ASP A 53 -15.92 17.65 -23.04
CA ASP A 53 -14.73 18.02 -23.81
C ASP A 53 -14.20 19.39 -23.34
N GLU A 54 -14.06 19.55 -22.02
CA GLU A 54 -13.70 20.81 -21.37
C GLU A 54 -12.68 20.63 -20.25
N LEU A 55 -11.89 21.68 -20.00
CA LEU A 55 -11.20 21.88 -18.74
C LEU A 55 -11.91 22.97 -17.93
N ARG A 56 -12.01 22.72 -16.62
CA ARG A 56 -12.46 23.74 -15.65
C ARG A 56 -11.26 24.25 -14.86
N VAL A 57 -11.36 25.51 -14.45
CA VAL A 57 -10.29 26.19 -13.72
C VAL A 57 -10.82 26.68 -12.38
N LEU A 58 -10.30 26.13 -11.29
CA LEU A 58 -10.57 26.58 -9.93
C LEU A 58 -9.55 27.65 -9.55
N ASP A 59 -10.04 28.82 -9.14
CA ASP A 59 -9.21 29.89 -8.62
C ASP A 59 -9.09 29.77 -7.10
N THR A 60 -7.88 29.42 -6.67
CA THR A 60 -7.58 29.18 -5.26
C THR A 60 -7.24 30.46 -4.50
N ALA A 61 -7.05 31.59 -5.22
CA ALA A 61 -6.84 32.91 -4.64
C ALA A 61 -8.16 33.66 -4.36
N ALA A 62 -9.28 33.24 -4.95
CA ALA A 62 -10.61 33.82 -4.69
C ALA A 62 -11.13 33.49 -3.27
N ASN A 63 -11.99 34.36 -2.71
CA ASN A 63 -12.66 34.13 -1.43
C ASN A 63 -14.16 34.53 -1.48
N PRO A 64 -15.11 33.56 -1.41
CA PRO A 64 -14.86 32.12 -1.37
C PRO A 64 -14.16 31.65 -2.65
N ARG A 65 -13.41 30.55 -2.54
CA ARG A 65 -12.79 29.92 -3.71
C ARG A 65 -13.87 29.45 -4.66
N ALA A 66 -13.69 29.74 -5.94
CA ALA A 66 -14.70 29.48 -6.94
C ALA A 66 -14.03 29.15 -8.27
N TYR A 67 -14.77 28.47 -9.14
CA TYR A 67 -14.36 28.35 -10.53
C TYR A 67 -14.26 29.75 -11.15
N VAL A 68 -13.23 29.95 -11.98
CA VAL A 68 -13.11 31.17 -12.78
C VAL A 68 -14.39 31.33 -13.59
N ALA A 69 -15.00 32.52 -13.57
CA ALA A 69 -16.22 32.76 -14.32
C ALA A 69 -15.94 32.85 -15.82
N ALA A 70 -16.85 32.34 -16.65
CA ALA A 70 -16.85 32.64 -18.07
C ALA A 70 -17.10 34.15 -18.30
N PRO A 71 -16.83 34.69 -19.50
CA PRO A 71 -17.20 36.08 -19.84
C PRO A 71 -18.68 36.41 -19.57
N ASN A 72 -19.55 35.39 -19.54
CA ASN A 72 -20.90 35.49 -19.00
C ASN A 72 -20.91 35.07 -17.51
N PRO A 73 -21.29 35.96 -16.57
CA PRO A 73 -21.08 35.76 -15.13
C PRO A 73 -21.93 34.65 -14.47
N LEU A 74 -22.81 33.98 -15.21
CA LEU A 74 -23.68 32.92 -14.67
C LEU A 74 -23.10 31.51 -14.80
N GLN A 75 -21.99 31.33 -15.51
CA GLN A 75 -21.39 30.01 -15.77
C GLN A 75 -19.90 30.01 -15.42
N ALA A 76 -19.42 28.88 -14.92
CA ALA A 76 -17.98 28.63 -14.79
C ALA A 76 -17.34 28.62 -16.18
N LEU A 77 -16.08 29.08 -16.25
CA LEU A 77 -15.25 28.99 -17.44
C LEU A 77 -15.07 27.52 -17.80
N SER A 78 -15.54 27.19 -18.99
CA SER A 78 -15.30 25.93 -19.67
C SER A 78 -14.32 26.24 -20.80
N ILE A 79 -13.11 25.70 -20.72
CA ILE A 79 -12.12 25.78 -21.79
C ILE A 79 -12.35 24.57 -22.69
N PRO A 80 -12.88 24.72 -23.91
CA PRO A 80 -13.05 23.60 -24.82
C PRO A 80 -11.68 23.02 -25.17
N VAL A 81 -11.56 21.70 -25.07
CA VAL A 81 -10.35 20.95 -25.42
C VAL A 81 -10.71 19.76 -26.30
N LEU A 82 -9.79 18.82 -26.47
CA LEU A 82 -10.04 17.56 -27.14
C LEU A 82 -11.09 16.72 -26.39
N ASP A 83 -11.64 15.73 -27.07
CA ASP A 83 -12.75 14.95 -26.54
C ASP A 83 -12.35 14.14 -25.29
N ARG A 84 -13.14 14.25 -24.21
CA ARG A 84 -12.94 13.53 -22.94
C ARG A 84 -11.47 13.49 -22.46
N PRO A 85 -10.90 14.63 -22.07
CA PRO A 85 -9.53 14.67 -21.58
C PRO A 85 -9.43 13.86 -20.27
N ASP A 86 -8.36 13.09 -20.11
CA ASP A 86 -8.20 12.18 -18.96
C ASP A 86 -6.83 12.26 -18.29
N ALA A 87 -5.90 12.98 -18.89
CA ALA A 87 -4.60 13.27 -18.31
C ALA A 87 -4.17 14.70 -18.62
N LEU A 88 -3.47 15.30 -17.66
CA LEU A 88 -2.93 16.65 -17.69
C LEU A 88 -1.44 16.60 -17.39
N THR A 89 -0.68 17.43 -18.08
CA THR A 89 0.67 17.79 -17.65
C THR A 89 0.84 19.29 -17.75
N ARG A 90 1.75 19.83 -16.95
CA ARG A 90 2.09 21.25 -16.95
C ARG A 90 3.54 21.40 -17.30
N ASP A 91 3.90 22.60 -17.73
CA ASP A 91 5.30 22.96 -17.81
C ASP A 91 5.96 22.91 -16.43
N VAL A 92 7.05 22.15 -16.35
CA VAL A 92 7.92 22.02 -15.18
C VAL A 92 9.30 22.53 -15.55
N GLY A 93 9.79 23.52 -14.81
CA GLY A 93 11.16 24.00 -14.85
C GLY A 93 11.77 23.96 -13.46
N TYR A 94 13.08 24.13 -13.39
CA TYR A 94 13.78 24.32 -12.12
C TYR A 94 14.69 25.54 -12.24
N ASP A 95 14.65 26.44 -11.25
CA ASP A 95 15.56 27.59 -11.20
C ASP A 95 16.96 27.16 -10.73
N ALA A 96 17.88 28.12 -10.62
CA ALA A 96 19.25 27.87 -10.17
C ALA A 96 19.33 27.35 -8.72
N ASP A 97 18.31 27.63 -7.91
CA ASP A 97 18.20 27.18 -6.54
C ASP A 97 17.52 25.81 -6.43
N GLY A 98 16.97 25.28 -7.53
CA GLY A 98 16.27 24.00 -7.62
C GLY A 98 14.77 24.07 -7.29
N ASN A 99 14.19 25.27 -7.22
CA ASN A 99 12.75 25.44 -7.02
C ASN A 99 12.00 25.21 -8.32
N ASP A 100 10.79 24.69 -8.21
CA ASP A 100 9.90 24.49 -9.36
C ASP A 100 9.51 25.82 -9.98
N VAL A 101 9.79 25.97 -11.27
CA VAL A 101 9.41 27.12 -12.09
C VAL A 101 8.29 26.70 -13.04
N PRO A 102 7.10 27.29 -12.90
CA PRO A 102 5.96 27.06 -13.80
C PRO A 102 6.24 27.59 -15.21
N GLY A 103 5.67 26.97 -16.23
CA GLY A 103 5.63 27.53 -17.58
C GLY A 103 4.23 28.01 -18.02
N PRO A 104 4.15 28.51 -19.27
CA PRO A 104 2.94 29.15 -19.80
C PRO A 104 1.82 28.18 -20.20
N TYR A 105 2.04 26.85 -20.18
CA TYR A 105 1.09 25.89 -20.70
C TYR A 105 0.68 24.77 -19.74
N ILE A 106 -0.57 24.35 -19.94
CA ILE A 106 -1.13 23.06 -19.55
C ILE A 106 -1.42 22.27 -20.82
N TYR A 107 -1.11 20.99 -20.80
CA TYR A 107 -1.36 20.07 -21.89
C TYR A 107 -2.39 19.04 -21.45
N ALA A 108 -3.40 18.81 -22.28
CA ALA A 108 -4.39 17.77 -22.09
C ALA A 108 -4.26 16.70 -23.18
N ARG A 109 -4.43 15.44 -22.80
CA ARG A 109 -4.61 14.31 -23.72
C ARG A 109 -5.87 13.52 -23.35
N SER A 110 -6.31 12.68 -24.27
CA SER A 110 -7.33 11.65 -24.02
C SER A 110 -6.79 10.28 -24.37
N SER A 111 -7.19 9.29 -23.58
CA SER A 111 -7.02 7.88 -23.85
C SER A 111 -7.34 7.50 -25.30
N GLY A 112 -6.38 6.90 -26.00
CA GLY A 112 -6.60 6.38 -27.36
C GLY A 112 -6.65 7.46 -28.46
N SER A 113 -6.39 8.72 -28.12
CA SER A 113 -6.37 9.82 -29.08
C SER A 113 -4.93 10.17 -29.52
N PRO A 114 -4.71 10.53 -30.80
CA PRO A 114 -3.47 11.15 -31.26
C PRO A 114 -3.43 12.67 -31.01
N GLU A 115 -4.48 13.28 -30.46
CA GLU A 115 -4.56 14.73 -30.24
C GLU A 115 -4.02 15.16 -28.88
N ILE A 116 -3.38 16.32 -28.83
CA ILE A 116 -2.98 17.00 -27.60
C ILE A 116 -3.50 18.44 -27.65
N SER A 117 -4.27 18.87 -26.65
CA SER A 117 -4.69 20.27 -26.53
C SER A 117 -3.71 21.05 -25.67
N VAL A 118 -3.25 22.19 -26.19
CA VAL A 118 -2.36 23.11 -25.48
C VAL A 118 -3.18 24.30 -24.98
N VAL A 119 -3.20 24.49 -23.68
CA VAL A 119 -4.00 25.51 -22.99
C VAL A 119 -3.07 26.48 -22.28
N ALA A 120 -3.25 27.77 -22.51
CA ALA A 120 -2.47 28.78 -21.80
C ALA A 120 -2.86 28.83 -20.32
N SER A 121 -1.86 28.91 -19.44
CA SER A 121 -1.99 28.85 -17.98
C SER A 121 -2.15 30.22 -17.32
N ALA A 122 -1.93 31.30 -18.09
CA ALA A 122 -2.05 32.67 -17.60
C ALA A 122 -3.54 33.05 -17.39
N ARG A 123 -3.82 33.79 -16.31
CA ARG A 123 -5.19 34.05 -15.84
C ARG A 123 -6.00 34.91 -16.81
N GLU A 124 -5.33 35.81 -17.50
CA GLU A 124 -5.83 36.66 -18.57
C GLU A 124 -6.05 35.90 -19.89
N LEU A 125 -5.54 34.67 -20.00
CA LEU A 125 -5.47 33.92 -21.25
C LEU A 125 -5.84 32.44 -21.07
N LEU A 126 -6.93 32.18 -20.35
CA LEU A 126 -7.42 30.82 -20.10
C LEU A 126 -8.19 30.28 -21.31
N ARG A 127 -7.47 29.86 -22.35
CA ARG A 127 -8.03 29.22 -23.55
C ARG A 127 -7.07 28.23 -24.19
N GLN A 128 -7.62 27.32 -25.00
CA GLN A 128 -6.80 26.50 -25.90
C GLN A 128 -6.14 27.41 -26.95
N VAL A 129 -4.81 27.35 -27.06
CA VAL A 129 -4.03 28.16 -28.01
C VAL A 129 -3.65 27.39 -29.27
N VAL A 130 -3.47 26.06 -29.16
CA VAL A 130 -3.21 25.19 -30.31
C VAL A 130 -3.70 23.77 -30.03
N ARG A 131 -4.05 23.05 -31.09
CA ARG A 131 -4.27 21.59 -31.06
C ARG A 131 -3.15 20.93 -31.83
N LEU A 132 -2.42 20.04 -31.18
CA LEU A 132 -1.36 19.26 -31.81
C LEU A 132 -1.91 17.92 -32.27
N GLN A 133 -1.47 17.47 -33.43
CA GLN A 133 -1.84 16.18 -34.01
C GLN A 133 -0.59 15.31 -34.08
N ALA A 134 -0.54 14.26 -33.27
CA ALA A 134 0.50 13.25 -33.35
C ALA A 134 0.23 12.28 -34.51
N ALA A 135 1.27 11.55 -34.93
CA ALA A 135 1.17 10.52 -35.96
C ALA A 135 0.42 9.25 -35.50
N SER A 136 0.28 9.05 -34.19
CA SER A 136 -0.35 7.88 -33.57
C SER A 136 -0.84 8.23 -32.16
N ILE A 137 -1.45 7.26 -31.48
CA ILE A 137 -1.99 7.39 -30.13
C ILE A 137 -0.90 7.88 -29.16
N VAL A 138 -1.23 8.92 -28.39
CA VAL A 138 -0.36 9.46 -27.35
C VAL A 138 -0.59 8.71 -26.04
N THR A 139 0.44 8.07 -25.49
CA THR A 139 0.30 7.22 -24.29
C THR A 139 0.73 7.91 -23.01
N ALA A 140 1.70 8.82 -23.08
CA ALA A 140 2.20 9.60 -21.95
C ALA A 140 2.82 10.92 -22.43
N PHE A 141 2.97 11.87 -21.52
CA PHE A 141 3.62 13.14 -21.82
C PHE A 141 4.28 13.77 -20.58
N ALA A 142 5.21 14.68 -20.81
CA ALA A 142 5.77 15.57 -19.81
C ALA A 142 6.30 16.82 -20.52
N SER A 143 6.22 17.98 -19.89
CA SER A 143 6.61 19.25 -20.51
C SER A 143 7.59 20.03 -19.68
N ARG A 144 8.58 20.61 -20.35
CA ARG A 144 9.61 21.47 -19.77
C ARG A 144 9.24 22.94 -19.98
N SER A 145 9.23 23.69 -18.87
CA SER A 145 9.11 25.14 -18.92
C SER A 145 10.30 25.76 -19.67
N PRO A 146 10.10 26.84 -20.43
CA PRO A 146 11.21 27.61 -20.97
C PRO A 146 12.08 28.14 -19.83
N ALA A 147 13.37 28.35 -20.11
CA ALA A 147 14.27 28.99 -19.16
C ALA A 147 13.71 30.38 -18.79
N ALA A 148 13.72 30.72 -17.48
CA ALA A 148 13.14 31.96 -16.99
C ALA A 148 13.68 33.17 -17.77
N ASN A 149 12.76 34.05 -18.21
CA ASN A 149 13.06 35.27 -18.97
C ASN A 149 13.80 35.09 -20.30
N SER A 150 13.89 33.87 -20.84
CA SER A 150 14.58 33.62 -22.11
C SER A 150 13.73 33.91 -23.35
N GLY A 151 12.40 33.97 -23.21
CA GLY A 151 11.47 34.01 -24.35
C GLY A 151 11.50 32.75 -25.22
N ALA A 152 12.20 31.70 -24.77
CA ALA A 152 12.30 30.42 -25.48
C ALA A 152 10.95 29.68 -25.54
N PRO A 153 10.75 28.77 -26.51
CA PRO A 153 9.57 27.93 -26.54
C PRO A 153 9.54 26.96 -25.35
N SER A 154 8.32 26.55 -24.96
CA SER A 154 8.14 25.40 -24.06
C SER A 154 8.42 24.11 -24.83
N THR A 155 8.91 23.08 -24.16
CA THR A 155 9.24 21.80 -24.82
C THR A 155 8.35 20.69 -24.28
N LEU A 156 7.44 20.20 -25.11
CA LEU A 156 6.60 19.05 -24.80
C LEU A 156 7.29 17.76 -25.28
N TYR A 157 7.50 16.83 -24.37
CA TYR A 157 7.86 15.45 -24.69
C TYR A 157 6.61 14.58 -24.59
N TYR A 158 6.30 13.83 -25.63
CA TYR A 158 5.15 12.92 -25.63
C TYR A 158 5.51 11.59 -26.27
N ALA A 159 5.02 10.52 -25.67
CA ALA A 159 5.17 9.17 -26.16
C ALA A 159 4.04 8.83 -27.13
N ILE A 160 4.38 8.25 -28.27
CA ILE A 160 3.42 7.66 -29.19
C ILE A 160 3.63 6.16 -29.30
N GLN A 161 2.54 5.43 -29.54
CA GLN A 161 2.64 4.06 -30.00
C GLN A 161 3.14 4.06 -31.45
N ASP A 162 4.23 3.34 -31.71
CA ASP A 162 4.98 3.45 -32.96
C ASP A 162 4.12 3.10 -34.18
N PRO A 163 3.84 4.08 -35.09
CA PRO A 163 3.02 3.84 -36.27
C PRO A 163 3.72 3.05 -37.37
N ASP A 164 5.06 3.03 -37.38
CA ASP A 164 5.90 2.36 -38.38
C ASP A 164 6.46 1.03 -37.85
N GLY A 165 6.10 0.64 -36.62
CA GLY A 165 6.45 -0.65 -36.03
C GLY A 165 5.84 -1.79 -36.84
N ILE A 166 6.61 -2.87 -37.02
CA ILE A 166 6.08 -4.11 -37.59
C ILE A 166 5.05 -4.65 -36.60
N PHE A 167 3.75 -4.66 -36.96
CA PHE A 167 2.68 -5.15 -36.09
C PHE A 167 2.54 -6.69 -36.20
N ASP A 168 3.23 -7.41 -35.32
CA ASP A 168 2.87 -8.77 -34.89
C ASP A 168 2.42 -8.71 -33.41
N ALA A 169 1.89 -9.82 -32.89
CA ALA A 169 1.24 -9.90 -31.57
C ALA A 169 2.11 -9.44 -30.37
N ASP A 170 3.43 -9.26 -30.56
CA ASP A 170 4.41 -8.88 -29.55
C ASP A 170 5.31 -7.67 -29.94
N THR A 171 5.03 -6.96 -31.05
CA THR A 171 6.02 -6.05 -31.69
C THR A 171 5.60 -4.58 -31.82
N GLY A 172 4.56 -4.13 -31.12
CA GLY A 172 4.27 -2.70 -30.99
C GLY A 172 5.41 -1.96 -30.30
N GLY A 173 6.10 -1.05 -31.00
CA GLY A 173 7.10 -0.16 -30.41
C GLY A 173 6.45 1.08 -29.80
N ALA A 174 7.24 1.86 -29.06
CA ALA A 174 6.89 3.23 -28.71
C ALA A 174 8.08 4.14 -28.98
N ARG A 175 7.81 5.41 -29.28
CA ARG A 175 8.85 6.43 -29.42
C ARG A 175 8.42 7.72 -28.75
N ILE A 176 9.40 8.49 -28.31
CA ILE A 176 9.23 9.77 -27.66
C ILE A 176 9.49 10.86 -28.70
N MET A 177 8.52 11.73 -28.84
CA MET A 177 8.55 12.88 -29.71
C MET A 177 8.79 14.13 -28.88
N ARG A 178 9.55 15.07 -29.44
CA ARG A 178 9.73 16.42 -28.91
C ARG A 178 8.96 17.40 -29.78
N GLN A 179 8.14 18.23 -29.15
CA GLN A 179 7.42 19.32 -29.76
C GLN A 179 7.78 20.63 -29.06
N GLU A 180 8.36 21.56 -29.82
CA GLU A 180 8.56 22.93 -29.35
C GLU A 180 7.27 23.72 -29.53
N VAL A 181 6.84 24.41 -28.48
CA VAL A 181 5.62 25.22 -28.48
C VAL A 181 6.01 26.68 -28.23
N PRO A 182 5.84 27.57 -29.23
CA PRO A 182 6.09 29.00 -29.05
C PRO A 182 5.28 29.58 -27.89
N GLY A 183 5.71 30.71 -27.32
CA GLY A 183 4.98 31.36 -26.21
C GLY A 183 3.55 31.81 -26.59
N PRO A 184 2.64 32.00 -25.62
CA PRO A 184 1.22 32.20 -25.91
C PRO A 184 0.96 33.43 -26.79
N ASP A 185 1.67 34.52 -26.54
CA ASP A 185 1.53 35.77 -27.32
C ASP A 185 1.92 35.57 -28.80
N ALA A 186 2.92 34.73 -29.07
CA ALA A 186 3.36 34.44 -30.42
C ALA A 186 2.33 33.58 -31.19
N LEU A 187 1.67 32.64 -30.50
CA LEU A 187 0.60 31.82 -31.10
C LEU A 187 -0.70 32.60 -31.32
N LEU A 188 -0.89 33.71 -30.61
CA LEU A 188 -2.11 34.52 -30.65
C LEU A 188 -1.94 35.86 -31.36
N ALA A 189 -0.74 36.14 -31.88
CA ALA A 189 -0.45 37.31 -32.69
C ALA A 189 -1.32 37.32 -33.96
N SER A 190 -1.42 38.50 -34.60
CA SER A 190 -2.13 38.66 -35.88
C SER A 190 -1.54 37.76 -36.98
N GLU A 191 -0.24 37.50 -36.90
CA GLU A 191 0.47 36.48 -37.68
C GLU A 191 1.01 35.44 -36.69
N PRO A 192 0.26 34.35 -36.41
CA PRO A 192 0.67 33.33 -35.46
C PRO A 192 2.01 32.70 -35.82
N ALA A 193 2.90 32.56 -34.85
CA ALA A 193 4.12 31.79 -35.02
C ALA A 193 3.78 30.34 -35.39
N ALA A 194 4.44 29.81 -36.42
CA ALA A 194 4.29 28.41 -36.79
C ALA A 194 4.82 27.51 -35.67
N VAL A 195 4.05 26.49 -35.30
CA VAL A 195 4.52 25.42 -34.43
C VAL A 195 5.46 24.53 -35.26
N PRO A 196 6.74 24.37 -34.89
CA PRO A 196 7.67 23.51 -35.62
C PRO A 196 7.16 22.07 -35.68
N PRO A 197 7.52 21.27 -36.71
CA PRO A 197 7.15 19.86 -36.74
C PRO A 197 7.80 19.09 -35.57
N PRO A 198 7.13 18.08 -35.01
CA PRO A 198 7.70 17.26 -33.93
C PRO A 198 8.84 16.38 -34.46
N VAL A 199 9.82 16.12 -33.60
CA VAL A 199 10.99 15.28 -33.92
C VAL A 199 11.08 14.11 -32.95
N ALA A 200 11.42 12.92 -33.43
CA ALA A 200 11.68 11.77 -32.55
C ALA A 200 13.00 11.98 -31.80
N VAL A 201 13.01 11.76 -30.49
CA VAL A 201 14.21 11.94 -29.64
C VAL A 201 14.63 10.67 -28.91
N PHE A 202 13.74 9.66 -28.84
CA PHE A 202 14.05 8.38 -28.21
C PHE A 202 13.14 7.27 -28.75
N CYS A 203 13.70 6.12 -29.09
CA CYS A 203 12.98 4.95 -29.58
C CYS A 203 13.09 3.81 -28.56
N LEU A 204 11.97 3.20 -28.17
CA LEU A 204 11.95 2.12 -27.19
C LEU A 204 12.30 0.76 -27.80
N GLN A 205 12.43 -0.26 -26.96
CA GLN A 205 12.53 -1.62 -27.45
C GLN A 205 11.17 -2.06 -28.04
N PRO A 206 11.17 -2.95 -29.05
CA PRO A 206 9.94 -3.54 -29.56
C PRO A 206 9.13 -4.21 -28.45
N GLY A 207 7.81 -4.07 -28.49
CA GLY A 207 6.90 -4.66 -27.52
C GLY A 207 6.75 -3.84 -26.22
N GLU A 208 7.35 -2.65 -26.12
CA GLU A 208 7.18 -1.75 -24.99
C GLU A 208 6.25 -0.57 -25.30
N SER A 209 5.46 -0.21 -24.29
CA SER A 209 4.64 1.01 -24.29
C SER A 209 5.01 1.87 -23.09
N ILE A 210 4.99 3.20 -23.26
CA ILE A 210 5.23 4.13 -22.16
C ILE A 210 3.93 4.38 -21.41
N LEU A 211 3.97 4.21 -20.08
CA LEU A 211 2.85 4.46 -19.18
C LEU A 211 2.90 5.86 -18.54
N SER A 212 4.09 6.29 -18.13
CA SER A 212 4.27 7.54 -17.38
C SER A 212 5.58 8.21 -17.76
N MET A 213 5.56 9.55 -17.73
CA MET A 213 6.74 10.39 -17.94
C MET A 213 6.77 11.48 -16.87
N THR A 214 7.95 11.88 -16.43
CA THR A 214 8.12 13.02 -15.51
C THR A 214 9.41 13.78 -15.81
N MET A 215 9.42 15.10 -15.61
CA MET A 215 10.57 15.96 -15.88
C MET A 215 11.56 15.94 -14.72
N LEU A 216 12.85 15.85 -15.04
CA LEU A 216 13.96 15.94 -14.07
C LEU A 216 14.66 17.30 -14.15
N ALA A 217 15.44 17.64 -13.13
CA ALA A 217 16.11 18.94 -13.03
C ALA A 217 17.18 19.16 -14.11
N GLY A 218 17.89 18.11 -14.55
CA GLY A 218 18.90 18.23 -15.60
C GLY A 218 18.33 18.73 -16.92
N GLN A 219 19.15 19.45 -17.70
CA GLN A 219 18.75 19.99 -19.01
C GLN A 219 18.36 18.87 -19.97
N GLY A 220 17.14 18.93 -20.53
CA GLY A 220 16.62 17.91 -21.45
C GLY A 220 16.42 16.52 -20.83
N GLN A 221 16.47 16.40 -19.49
CA GLN A 221 16.33 15.11 -18.80
C GLN A 221 14.89 14.84 -18.36
N PHE A 222 14.45 13.60 -18.52
CA PHE A 222 13.15 13.12 -18.07
C PHE A 222 13.23 11.61 -17.76
N ALA A 223 12.34 11.15 -16.89
CA ALA A 223 12.19 9.74 -16.57
C ALA A 223 10.95 9.16 -17.25
N VAL A 224 11.04 7.89 -17.65
CA VAL A 224 10.04 7.17 -18.43
C VAL A 224 9.82 5.81 -17.80
N ALA A 225 8.55 5.47 -17.53
CA ALA A 225 8.18 4.13 -17.11
C ALA A 225 7.46 3.40 -18.25
N THR A 226 7.90 2.17 -18.52
CA THR A 226 7.43 1.34 -19.62
C THR A 226 6.71 0.09 -19.10
N ARG A 227 5.86 -0.48 -19.95
CA ARG A 227 5.25 -1.79 -19.76
C ARG A 227 5.38 -2.58 -21.05
N GLN A 228 5.78 -3.84 -20.93
CA GLN A 228 5.80 -4.76 -22.06
C GLN A 228 4.38 -5.21 -22.40
N ALA A 229 4.15 -5.61 -23.65
CA ALA A 229 2.88 -6.16 -24.12
C ALA A 229 2.39 -7.33 -23.24
N SER A 230 3.29 -8.16 -22.71
CA SER A 230 2.93 -9.24 -21.77
C SER A 230 2.20 -8.75 -20.51
N GLY A 231 2.31 -7.46 -20.19
CA GLY A 231 1.72 -6.81 -19.03
C GLY A 231 2.40 -7.10 -17.70
N ARG A 232 3.43 -7.97 -17.66
CA ARG A 232 4.08 -8.46 -16.43
C ARG A 232 5.45 -7.86 -16.15
N SER A 233 6.01 -7.16 -17.12
CA SER A 233 7.38 -6.63 -17.11
C SER A 233 7.39 -5.23 -17.70
N GLY A 234 8.44 -4.49 -17.43
CA GLY A 234 8.57 -3.08 -17.75
C GLY A 234 9.89 -2.54 -17.23
N ARG A 235 10.27 -1.37 -17.74
CA ARG A 235 11.52 -0.70 -17.38
C ARG A 235 11.22 0.71 -16.90
N THR A 236 12.09 1.24 -16.05
CA THR A 236 12.12 2.65 -15.74
C THR A 236 13.45 3.22 -16.19
N LEU A 237 13.41 4.21 -17.07
CA LEU A 237 14.56 4.72 -17.80
C LEU A 237 14.69 6.23 -17.54
N VAL A 238 15.91 6.69 -17.32
CA VAL A 238 16.26 8.11 -17.42
C VAL A 238 16.77 8.37 -18.83
N VAL A 239 16.19 9.37 -19.48
CA VAL A 239 16.51 9.77 -20.85
C VAL A 239 16.95 11.23 -20.85
N THR A 240 18.04 11.49 -21.56
CA THR A 240 18.50 12.85 -21.89
C THR A 240 18.27 13.07 -23.37
N ASP A 241 17.52 14.11 -23.73
CA ASP A 241 17.35 14.55 -25.11
C ASP A 241 18.71 14.99 -25.69
N SER A 242 19.28 14.16 -26.56
CA SER A 242 20.53 14.41 -27.27
C SER A 242 20.32 14.95 -28.69
N GLY A 243 19.08 15.29 -29.04
CA GLY A 243 18.67 15.73 -30.36
C GLY A 243 17.85 14.69 -31.14
N PRO A 244 17.44 15.03 -32.38
CA PRO A 244 16.61 14.15 -33.20
C PRO A 244 17.28 12.83 -33.54
N VAL A 245 16.52 11.74 -33.44
CA VAL A 245 16.89 10.41 -33.92
C VAL A 245 16.48 10.27 -35.39
N ALA A 246 17.36 9.71 -36.21
CA ALA A 246 17.15 9.60 -37.66
C ALA A 246 16.02 8.62 -38.04
N ASP A 247 15.98 7.45 -37.40
CA ASP A 247 14.94 6.43 -37.53
C ASP A 247 14.80 5.62 -36.23
N CYS A 248 13.65 4.95 -36.05
CA CYS A 248 13.42 4.04 -34.92
C CYS A 248 13.63 2.57 -35.30
N LEU A 249 14.53 2.27 -36.25
CA LEU A 249 14.85 0.89 -36.61
C LEU A 249 15.70 0.19 -35.54
N GLN A 250 16.38 0.97 -34.69
CA GLN A 250 17.15 0.48 -33.56
C GLN A 250 16.70 1.19 -32.27
N PRO A 251 16.56 0.46 -31.14
CA PRO A 251 16.26 1.08 -29.86
C PRO A 251 17.33 2.07 -29.45
N SER A 252 16.92 3.21 -28.92
CA SER A 252 17.81 4.20 -28.34
C SER A 252 18.38 3.69 -27.01
N VAL A 253 19.61 4.12 -26.69
CA VAL A 253 20.25 3.79 -25.41
C VAL A 253 19.83 4.83 -24.37
N PRO A 254 19.20 4.44 -23.25
CA PRO A 254 18.85 5.37 -22.18
C PRO A 254 20.11 5.92 -21.50
N THR A 255 19.99 7.09 -20.86
CA THR A 255 21.07 7.65 -20.04
C THR A 255 21.36 6.76 -18.84
N LEU A 256 20.31 6.24 -18.20
CA LEU A 256 20.41 5.31 -17.08
C LEU A 256 19.17 4.40 -17.07
N ASP A 257 19.37 3.11 -16.83
CA ASP A 257 18.29 2.17 -16.52
C ASP A 257 18.19 2.08 -14.99
N VAL A 258 17.05 2.51 -14.45
CA VAL A 258 16.78 2.57 -13.00
C VAL A 258 15.79 1.49 -12.55
N SER A 259 15.48 0.52 -13.41
CA SER A 259 14.50 -0.54 -13.14
C SER A 259 14.86 -1.36 -11.90
N ALA A 260 16.16 -1.63 -11.69
CA ALA A 260 16.64 -2.36 -10.52
C ALA A 260 16.35 -1.63 -9.21
N GLY A 261 16.39 -0.28 -9.20
CA GLY A 261 16.03 0.51 -8.04
C GLY A 261 14.55 0.41 -7.64
N PHE A 262 13.69 0.02 -8.59
CA PHE A 262 12.30 -0.34 -8.32
C PHE A 262 12.10 -1.84 -8.08
N GLY A 263 13.18 -2.62 -7.91
CA GLY A 263 13.10 -4.07 -7.72
C GLY A 263 12.73 -4.83 -8.99
N ASN A 264 12.95 -4.24 -10.17
CA ASN A 264 12.51 -4.75 -11.48
C ASN A 264 10.98 -4.95 -11.60
N VAL A 265 10.22 -4.26 -10.75
CA VAL A 265 8.77 -4.17 -10.87
C VAL A 265 8.41 -3.02 -11.81
N PRO A 266 7.49 -3.19 -12.77
CA PRO A 266 7.03 -2.09 -13.62
C PRO A 266 6.43 -0.97 -12.79
N VAL A 267 6.54 0.27 -13.28
CA VAL A 267 6.03 1.46 -12.61
C VAL A 267 4.94 2.08 -13.48
N ARG A 268 3.81 2.47 -12.89
CA ARG A 268 2.68 3.05 -13.64
C ARG A 268 2.51 4.55 -13.49
N LEU A 269 3.14 5.15 -12.47
CA LEU A 269 3.17 6.59 -12.26
C LEU A 269 4.55 7.00 -11.77
N LEU A 270 5.11 8.07 -12.35
CA LEU A 270 6.38 8.67 -11.96
C LEU A 270 6.16 10.11 -11.50
N VAL A 271 6.79 10.48 -10.38
CA VAL A 271 6.79 11.83 -9.84
C VAL A 271 8.23 12.21 -9.45
N SER A 272 8.60 13.46 -9.68
CA SER A 272 9.86 14.05 -9.24
C SER A 272 9.59 15.24 -8.33
N HIS A 273 10.63 15.83 -7.74
CA HIS A 273 10.49 16.84 -6.69
C HIS A 273 11.41 18.05 -6.91
N PRO A 274 10.99 19.25 -6.46
CA PRO A 274 11.90 20.39 -6.31
C PRO A 274 12.92 20.12 -5.21
N ARG A 275 13.92 20.99 -5.08
CA ARG A 275 14.88 20.92 -3.99
C ARG A 275 14.16 20.94 -2.64
N ALA A 276 14.58 20.08 -1.72
CA ALA A 276 14.04 20.00 -0.36
C ALA A 276 15.15 20.27 0.65
N ALA A 277 14.91 21.19 1.59
CA ALA A 277 15.85 21.54 2.65
C ALA A 277 15.54 20.71 3.91
N ILE A 278 16.37 19.70 4.19
CA ILE A 278 16.22 18.86 5.39
C ILE A 278 16.93 19.56 6.56
N PRO A 279 16.26 19.77 7.71
CA PRO A 279 16.91 20.32 8.90
C PRO A 279 18.10 19.46 9.31
N ASP A 280 19.23 20.11 9.64
CA ASP A 280 20.46 19.47 10.13
C ASP A 280 21.13 18.47 9.16
N GLU A 281 20.67 18.38 7.90
CA GLU A 281 21.23 17.55 6.84
C GLU A 281 21.53 18.34 5.55
N ASP A 282 22.24 17.71 4.62
CA ASP A 282 22.45 18.28 3.29
C ASP A 282 21.12 18.32 2.52
N PRO A 283 20.80 19.43 1.83
CA PRO A 283 19.57 19.55 1.08
C PRO A 283 19.54 18.54 -0.08
N VAL A 284 18.37 17.97 -0.31
CA VAL A 284 18.16 17.05 -1.44
C VAL A 284 17.98 17.87 -2.70
N ASN A 285 18.89 17.70 -3.66
CA ASN A 285 18.82 18.38 -4.96
C ASN A 285 17.52 18.06 -5.70
N ALA A 286 17.04 19.04 -6.47
CA ALA A 286 15.85 18.86 -7.31
C ALA A 286 16.03 17.67 -8.27
N GLY A 287 15.02 16.82 -8.34
CA GLY A 287 15.01 15.64 -9.19
C GLY A 287 16.07 14.58 -8.88
N ARG A 288 16.72 14.63 -7.70
CA ARG A 288 17.60 13.55 -7.24
C ARG A 288 16.84 12.23 -7.08
N TYR A 289 15.64 12.29 -6.50
CA TYR A 289 14.78 11.12 -6.35
C TYR A 289 13.71 11.07 -7.45
N ILE A 290 13.51 9.87 -7.98
CA ILE A 290 12.33 9.53 -8.79
C ILE A 290 11.42 8.67 -7.92
N PHE A 291 10.24 9.17 -7.60
CA PHE A 291 9.21 8.40 -6.92
C PHE A 291 8.34 7.68 -7.94
N GLY A 292 8.09 6.40 -7.72
CA GLY A 292 7.30 5.54 -8.60
C GLY A 292 6.23 4.79 -7.83
N ILE A 293 5.00 4.78 -8.36
CA ILE A 293 3.97 3.83 -7.94
C ILE A 293 4.18 2.55 -8.75
N ARG A 294 4.52 1.45 -8.07
CA ARG A 294 4.67 0.14 -8.71
C ARG A 294 3.34 -0.33 -9.31
N ASP A 295 3.42 -1.03 -10.44
CA ASP A 295 2.26 -1.50 -11.18
C ASP A 295 1.74 -2.81 -10.60
N GLU A 296 0.70 -2.73 -9.79
CA GLU A 296 0.11 -3.89 -9.11
C GLU A 296 -0.48 -4.91 -10.09
N ALA A 297 -0.90 -4.46 -11.27
CA ALA A 297 -1.44 -5.35 -12.30
C ALA A 297 -0.36 -6.27 -12.89
N ALA A 298 0.93 -5.96 -12.72
CA ALA A 298 2.02 -6.80 -13.21
C ALA A 298 2.16 -8.12 -12.44
N CYS A 299 1.71 -8.20 -11.18
CA CYS A 299 1.80 -9.42 -10.36
C CYS A 299 0.52 -9.74 -9.56
N ALA A 300 -0.64 -9.55 -10.20
CA ALA A 300 -1.95 -9.90 -9.61
C ALA A 300 -2.21 -9.23 -8.24
N ALA A 301 -1.74 -7.98 -8.09
CA ALA A 301 -1.84 -7.18 -6.88
C ALA A 301 -1.17 -7.79 -5.64
N ALA A 302 -0.15 -8.64 -5.83
CA ALA A 302 0.70 -9.03 -4.71
C ALA A 302 1.41 -7.81 -4.11
N ARG A 303 1.60 -7.83 -2.79
CA ARG A 303 2.18 -6.72 -2.02
C ARG A 303 3.55 -6.29 -2.54
N GLU A 304 4.34 -7.23 -3.04
CA GLU A 304 5.66 -6.99 -3.61
C GLU A 304 5.65 -6.01 -4.81
N CYS A 305 4.53 -5.88 -5.52
CA CYS A 305 4.40 -4.95 -6.66
C CYS A 305 3.47 -3.76 -6.39
N SER A 306 3.13 -3.47 -5.14
CA SER A 306 2.41 -2.27 -4.77
C SER A 306 3.29 -1.32 -3.95
N GLY A 307 2.75 -0.14 -3.69
CA GLY A 307 3.37 0.90 -2.91
C GLY A 307 4.24 1.85 -3.73
N VAL A 308 4.65 2.91 -3.04
CA VAL A 308 5.54 3.93 -3.55
C VAL A 308 6.97 3.61 -3.13
N LEU A 309 7.90 3.68 -4.08
CA LEU A 309 9.33 3.67 -3.82
C LEU A 309 9.99 4.86 -4.49
N ALA A 310 11.17 5.21 -3.98
CA ALA A 310 12.05 6.17 -4.60
C ALA A 310 13.33 5.49 -5.09
N VAL A 311 13.85 6.00 -6.21
CA VAL A 311 15.17 5.68 -6.72
C VAL A 311 16.05 6.91 -6.65
N ASP A 312 17.27 6.74 -6.15
CA ASP A 312 18.27 7.80 -6.04
C ASP A 312 19.14 7.84 -7.31
N LEU A 313 19.08 8.94 -8.05
CA LEU A 313 19.88 9.17 -9.25
C LEU A 313 21.32 9.55 -8.92
N GLU A 314 21.60 9.99 -7.70
CA GLU A 314 22.93 10.41 -7.24
C GLU A 314 23.60 9.34 -6.37
N SER A 315 22.98 8.16 -6.19
CA SER A 315 23.59 7.06 -5.45
C SER A 315 24.85 6.51 -6.12
N SER A 316 25.65 5.73 -5.38
CA SER A 316 26.80 5.02 -5.92
C SER A 316 26.64 3.50 -5.72
N PRO A 317 26.36 2.72 -6.78
CA PRO A 317 26.10 3.14 -8.17
C PRO A 317 24.79 3.94 -8.34
N PRO A 318 24.61 4.73 -9.40
CA PRO A 318 23.36 5.49 -9.64
C PRO A 318 22.15 4.58 -9.89
N GLY A 319 20.96 5.06 -9.57
CA GLY A 319 19.71 4.37 -9.91
C GLY A 319 19.35 3.24 -8.96
N GLN A 320 19.89 3.24 -7.74
CA GLN A 320 19.56 2.27 -6.71
C GLN A 320 18.31 2.71 -5.94
N THR A 321 17.63 1.76 -5.29
CA THR A 321 16.58 2.10 -4.32
C THR A 321 17.14 3.12 -3.33
N ALA A 322 16.43 4.22 -3.15
CA ALA A 322 16.85 5.29 -2.26
C ALA A 322 16.99 4.74 -0.83
N ARG A 323 17.83 5.36 -0.01
CA ARG A 323 18.02 4.95 1.39
C ARG A 323 17.32 5.92 2.31
N ASP A 324 16.56 5.41 3.26
CA ASP A 324 15.91 6.26 4.26
C ASP A 324 16.91 6.79 5.29
N LEU A 325 16.41 7.58 6.25
CA LEU A 325 17.23 8.18 7.33
C LEU A 325 18.01 7.16 8.16
N SER A 326 17.61 5.89 8.19
CA SER A 326 18.35 4.84 8.89
C SER A 326 19.56 4.33 8.11
N GLY A 327 19.67 4.69 6.82
CA GLY A 327 20.66 4.20 5.87
C GLY A 327 20.28 2.87 5.21
N ALA A 328 19.17 2.25 5.61
CA ALA A 328 18.62 1.07 4.96
C ALA A 328 17.92 1.44 3.63
N PRO A 329 17.80 0.49 2.67
CA PRO A 329 16.98 0.70 1.49
C PRO A 329 15.54 1.04 1.88
N MET A 330 14.98 2.08 1.24
CA MET A 330 13.60 2.50 1.43
C MET A 330 12.65 1.31 1.28
N LEU A 331 11.78 1.14 2.28
CA LEU A 331 10.68 0.19 2.20
C LEU A 331 9.55 0.76 1.35
N PRO A 332 8.81 -0.05 0.59
CA PRO A 332 7.66 0.44 -0.15
C PRO A 332 6.64 1.05 0.80
N ILE A 333 6.19 2.26 0.47
CA ILE A 333 5.15 2.95 1.23
C ILE A 333 3.80 2.46 0.72
N PHE A 334 3.09 1.72 1.57
CA PHE A 334 1.80 1.12 1.25
C PHE A 334 0.66 2.02 1.74
N PRO A 335 -0.47 2.08 1.00
CA PRO A 335 -1.69 2.62 1.58
C PRO A 335 -2.21 1.67 2.67
N ALA A 336 -3.01 2.20 3.59
CA ALA A 336 -3.69 1.40 4.63
C ALA A 336 -4.62 0.30 4.07
N GLY A 337 -4.89 0.36 2.76
CA GLY A 337 -5.57 -0.65 1.97
C GLY A 337 -5.89 -0.08 0.57
N GLY A 338 -6.41 -0.92 -0.31
CA GLY A 338 -6.69 -0.51 -1.70
C GLY A 338 -5.42 -0.27 -2.52
N LEU A 339 -5.59 0.31 -3.71
CA LEU A 339 -4.48 0.62 -4.62
C LEU A 339 -4.23 2.12 -4.64
N PRO A 340 -2.97 2.61 -4.64
CA PRO A 340 -2.65 4.01 -4.84
C PRO A 340 -3.30 4.58 -6.10
N THR A 341 -4.04 5.68 -6.02
CA THR A 341 -4.72 6.28 -7.18
C THR A 341 -4.00 7.51 -7.72
N GLY A 342 -3.09 8.09 -6.93
CA GLY A 342 -2.26 9.21 -7.32
C GLY A 342 -1.10 9.40 -6.34
N LEU A 343 -0.19 10.31 -6.68
CA LEU A 343 0.90 10.72 -5.82
C LEU A 343 1.25 12.19 -6.10
N ALA A 344 1.34 12.98 -5.04
CA ALA A 344 1.89 14.34 -5.10
C ALA A 344 2.98 14.51 -4.05
N LEU A 345 4.00 15.31 -4.39
CA LEU A 345 5.08 15.69 -3.48
C LEU A 345 4.99 17.20 -3.21
N VAL A 346 5.01 17.57 -1.93
CA VAL A 346 4.78 18.95 -1.48
C VAL A 346 5.99 19.42 -0.68
N PRO A 347 6.76 20.41 -1.16
CA PRO A 347 7.86 20.95 -0.40
C PRO A 347 7.36 21.76 0.82
N ASP A 348 8.13 21.74 1.90
CA ASP A 348 7.96 22.56 3.11
C ASP A 348 6.52 22.58 3.68
N ALA A 349 5.83 21.43 3.60
CA ALA A 349 4.44 21.31 4.02
C ALA A 349 4.33 21.34 5.55
N ARG A 350 3.44 22.17 6.09
CA ARG A 350 3.10 22.14 7.52
C ARG A 350 1.95 21.17 7.75
N LEU A 351 2.14 20.30 8.72
CA LEU A 351 1.16 19.31 9.15
C LEU A 351 0.81 19.54 10.61
N ARG A 352 -0.48 19.38 10.91
CA ARG A 352 -0.93 19.10 12.27
C ARG A 352 -0.87 17.59 12.47
N VAL A 353 -0.20 17.16 13.52
CA VAL A 353 -0.08 15.78 13.96
C VAL A 353 -0.70 15.69 15.34
N VAL A 354 -1.48 14.64 15.59
CA VAL A 354 -1.97 14.32 16.92
C VAL A 354 -1.29 13.04 17.37
N GLN A 355 -0.59 13.12 18.50
CA GLN A 355 0.13 11.99 19.09
C GLN A 355 -0.84 11.07 19.86
N ASP A 356 -0.35 9.91 20.29
CA ASP A 356 -1.16 8.91 21.00
C ASP A 356 -1.70 9.38 22.36
N ASP A 357 -1.04 10.34 23.00
CA ASP A 357 -1.50 10.97 24.23
C ASP A 357 -2.56 12.07 23.99
N GLY A 358 -2.94 12.29 22.73
CA GLY A 358 -3.86 13.33 22.29
C GLY A 358 -3.23 14.72 22.20
N SER A 359 -1.93 14.86 22.43
CA SER A 359 -1.23 16.13 22.23
C SER A 359 -1.14 16.45 20.73
N GLU A 360 -1.16 17.74 20.42
CA GLU A 360 -1.12 18.23 19.05
C GLU A 360 0.21 18.92 18.76
N LEU A 361 0.86 18.52 17.69
CA LEU A 361 2.10 19.08 17.21
C LEU A 361 1.91 19.66 15.81
N SER A 362 2.47 20.83 15.55
CA SER A 362 2.60 21.36 14.19
C SER A 362 4.03 21.18 13.72
N ILE A 363 4.23 20.36 12.69
CA ILE A 363 5.55 20.07 12.11
C ILE A 363 5.65 20.63 10.70
N THR A 364 6.85 21.07 10.30
CA THR A 364 7.16 21.36 8.90
C THR A 364 7.91 20.18 8.33
N VAL A 365 7.36 19.58 7.27
CA VAL A 365 7.93 18.43 6.56
C VAL A 365 8.60 18.96 5.29
N PRO A 366 9.93 18.80 5.14
CA PRO A 366 10.66 19.34 3.99
C PRO A 366 10.14 18.88 2.63
N LEU A 367 9.72 17.62 2.56
CA LEU A 367 9.05 17.06 1.39
C LEU A 367 8.01 16.04 1.85
N LEU A 368 6.74 16.41 1.70
CA LEU A 368 5.59 15.58 2.07
C LEU A 368 5.08 14.80 0.86
N GLY A 369 4.90 13.49 1.01
CA GLY A 369 4.15 12.68 0.08
C GLY A 369 2.67 12.60 0.45
N VAL A 370 1.79 12.81 -0.53
CA VAL A 370 0.33 12.62 -0.41
C VAL A 370 -0.10 11.54 -1.38
N MET A 371 -0.63 10.43 -0.86
CA MET A 371 -1.02 9.26 -1.64
C MET A 371 -2.47 8.85 -1.35
N PRO A 372 -3.44 9.26 -2.18
CA PRO A 372 -4.79 8.70 -2.14
C PRO A 372 -4.82 7.23 -2.59
N SER A 373 -5.79 6.47 -2.11
CA SER A 373 -6.03 5.08 -2.49
C SER A 373 -7.48 4.79 -2.87
N SER A 374 -7.68 3.76 -3.67
CA SER A 374 -8.98 3.39 -4.28
C SER A 374 -10.08 3.01 -3.29
N ASN A 375 -9.77 2.86 -2.00
CA ASN A 375 -10.74 2.56 -0.94
C ASN A 375 -11.05 3.76 -0.03
N GLY A 376 -10.57 4.96 -0.38
CA GLY A 376 -10.90 6.20 0.32
C GLY A 376 -9.85 6.72 1.28
N TYR A 377 -8.81 5.93 1.58
CA TYR A 377 -7.71 6.40 2.44
C TYR A 377 -6.81 7.38 1.69
N ILE A 378 -6.24 8.31 2.46
CA ILE A 378 -5.19 9.21 2.03
C ILE A 378 -4.04 9.02 3.00
N THR A 379 -2.93 8.51 2.47
CA THR A 379 -1.71 8.23 3.24
C THR A 379 -0.76 9.41 3.09
N LEU A 380 -0.30 9.95 4.21
CA LEU A 380 0.78 10.93 4.25
C LEU A 380 2.07 10.24 4.67
N PHE A 381 3.19 10.65 4.07
CA PHE A 381 4.51 10.12 4.41
C PHE A 381 5.59 11.19 4.24
N SER A 382 6.72 11.01 4.91
CA SER A 382 7.88 11.89 4.75
C SER A 382 8.68 11.42 3.54
N ALA A 383 8.54 12.13 2.43
CA ALA A 383 9.31 11.85 1.21
C ALA A 383 10.76 12.33 1.33
N ALA A 384 11.04 13.29 2.21
CA ALA A 384 12.41 13.68 2.57
C ALA A 384 13.11 12.55 3.32
N ASP A 385 12.43 11.93 4.29
CA ASP A 385 12.98 10.84 5.09
C ASP A 385 12.87 9.48 4.40
N LEU A 386 12.17 9.42 3.26
CA LEU A 386 11.88 8.23 2.46
C LEU A 386 11.18 7.12 3.25
N ARG A 387 10.25 7.49 4.14
CA ARG A 387 9.50 6.54 4.98
C ARG A 387 8.11 7.05 5.37
N GLN A 388 7.29 6.15 5.90
CA GLN A 388 6.00 6.51 6.51
C GLN A 388 6.22 7.37 7.76
N PHE A 389 5.21 8.13 8.17
CA PHE A 389 5.25 8.77 9.49
C PHE A 389 5.07 7.72 10.57
N ASP A 390 5.77 7.89 11.69
CA ASP A 390 5.41 7.24 12.94
C ASP A 390 4.91 8.30 13.91
N LEU A 391 3.60 8.27 14.18
CA LEU A 391 2.90 9.20 15.06
C LEU A 391 2.83 8.68 16.50
N SER A 392 3.31 7.47 16.74
CA SER A 392 3.34 6.86 18.07
C SER A 392 4.65 7.18 18.77
N ALA A 393 4.57 7.33 20.09
CA ALA A 393 5.75 7.30 20.96
C ALA A 393 5.97 5.89 21.56
N ALA A 394 5.12 4.91 21.21
CA ALA A 394 5.25 3.55 21.69
C ALA A 394 6.33 2.81 20.91
N THR A 395 7.00 1.88 21.58
CA THR A 395 7.95 0.96 20.95
C THR A 395 7.26 -0.37 20.66
N ALA A 396 7.90 -1.19 19.83
CA ALA A 396 7.46 -2.56 19.61
C ALA A 396 7.51 -3.33 20.93
N ARG A 397 6.38 -3.90 21.35
CA ARG A 397 6.26 -4.59 22.65
C ARG A 397 5.31 -5.77 22.59
N SER A 398 5.46 -6.68 23.56
CA SER A 398 4.51 -7.77 23.77
C SER A 398 3.95 -7.75 25.18
N ILE A 399 2.64 -7.94 25.31
CA ILE A 399 1.95 -8.02 26.59
C ILE A 399 1.33 -9.40 26.71
N VAL A 400 1.58 -10.06 27.85
CA VAL A 400 0.99 -11.36 28.17
C VAL A 400 0.03 -11.21 29.33
N GLY A 401 -1.25 -11.52 29.09
CA GLY A 401 -2.27 -11.61 30.12
C GLY A 401 -2.73 -13.05 30.34
N LEU A 402 -2.97 -13.45 31.58
CA LEU A 402 -3.56 -14.75 31.90
C LEU A 402 -5.07 -14.58 32.11
N ARG A 403 -5.87 -15.46 31.51
CA ARG A 403 -7.33 -15.46 31.61
C ARG A 403 -7.84 -16.87 31.89
N ASP A 404 -8.97 -16.96 32.56
CA ASP A 404 -9.65 -18.25 32.78
C ASP A 404 -10.41 -18.74 31.52
N SER A 405 -11.12 -19.87 31.67
CA SER A 405 -11.96 -20.42 30.61
C SER A 405 -13.16 -19.54 30.24
N ASN A 406 -13.48 -18.52 31.04
CA ASN A 406 -14.57 -17.55 30.82
C ASN A 406 -14.04 -16.16 30.39
N GLU A 407 -12.76 -16.05 30.01
CA GLU A 407 -12.08 -14.81 29.61
C GLU A 407 -11.90 -13.78 30.74
N VAL A 408 -12.08 -14.18 32.00
CA VAL A 408 -11.85 -13.34 33.18
C VAL A 408 -10.35 -13.23 33.44
N PRO A 409 -9.77 -12.01 33.58
CA PRO A 409 -8.37 -11.82 33.91
C PRO A 409 -7.98 -12.48 35.23
N LEU A 410 -6.81 -13.11 35.27
CA LEU A 410 -6.22 -13.71 36.47
C LEU A 410 -4.83 -13.13 36.74
N THR A 411 -4.43 -13.12 38.00
CA THR A 411 -3.11 -12.63 38.41
C THR A 411 -1.98 -13.55 37.93
N ILE A 412 -0.93 -12.93 37.39
CA ILE A 412 0.34 -13.57 37.04
C ILE A 412 1.32 -13.29 38.19
N GLU A 413 1.70 -14.32 38.95
CA GLU A 413 2.56 -14.17 40.14
C GLU A 413 4.06 -14.11 39.78
N THR A 414 4.42 -14.55 38.57
CA THR A 414 5.80 -14.57 38.06
C THR A 414 5.87 -13.93 36.70
N ALA A 415 6.73 -12.92 36.53
CA ALA A 415 7.16 -12.50 35.20
C ALA A 415 7.81 -13.71 34.47
N ASN A 416 7.67 -13.78 33.14
CA ASN A 416 8.30 -14.80 32.27
C ASN A 416 7.59 -16.17 32.16
N LEU A 417 6.26 -16.25 32.23
CA LEU A 417 5.53 -17.50 31.92
C LEU A 417 5.49 -17.80 30.43
N VAL A 418 5.37 -16.75 29.63
CA VAL A 418 5.43 -16.79 28.18
C VAL A 418 6.47 -15.79 27.74
N THR A 419 7.41 -16.23 26.92
CA THR A 419 8.43 -15.41 26.29
C THR A 419 8.03 -15.18 24.84
N VAL A 420 8.09 -13.91 24.44
CA VAL A 420 7.94 -13.45 23.06
C VAL A 420 9.21 -12.70 22.72
N THR A 421 9.97 -13.16 21.74
CA THR A 421 11.26 -12.56 21.36
C THR A 421 11.62 -12.88 19.91
N GLN A 422 12.34 -11.98 19.24
CA GLN A 422 12.96 -12.25 17.95
C GLN A 422 14.40 -12.72 18.08
N ASP A 423 15.06 -12.48 19.21
CA ASP A 423 16.39 -13.00 19.49
C ASP A 423 16.36 -13.93 20.71
N PRO A 424 16.30 -15.25 20.49
CA PRO A 424 16.25 -16.23 21.57
C PRO A 424 17.58 -16.37 22.32
N SER A 425 18.67 -15.74 21.85
CA SER A 425 19.97 -15.74 22.54
C SER A 425 20.04 -14.73 23.67
N LEU A 426 19.13 -13.76 23.70
CA LEU A 426 19.04 -12.73 24.72
C LEU A 426 18.15 -13.18 25.88
N GLN A 427 18.49 -12.76 27.10
CA GLN A 427 17.74 -13.10 28.31
C GLN A 427 16.52 -12.18 28.57
N SER A 428 16.28 -11.22 27.66
CA SER A 428 15.16 -10.26 27.69
C SER A 428 14.25 -10.43 26.47
N THR A 429 13.04 -9.90 26.54
CA THR A 429 12.16 -9.77 25.36
C THR A 429 12.77 -8.73 24.42
N VAL A 430 13.19 -9.16 23.24
CA VAL A 430 13.73 -8.26 22.22
C VAL A 430 12.86 -8.34 20.98
N LEU A 431 12.22 -7.22 20.67
CA LEU A 431 11.48 -7.01 19.43
C LEU A 431 12.20 -5.93 18.63
N TYR A 432 12.51 -6.23 17.38
CA TYR A 432 13.05 -5.27 16.44
C TYR A 432 11.90 -4.40 15.94
N GLU A 433 11.94 -3.12 16.32
CA GLU A 433 10.99 -2.11 15.88
C GLU A 433 10.84 -2.09 14.36
N GLY A 434 9.59 -1.93 13.91
CA GLY A 434 9.27 -1.94 12.49
C GLY A 434 9.34 -3.30 11.81
N SER A 435 9.63 -4.40 12.53
CA SER A 435 9.61 -5.77 11.98
C SER A 435 8.48 -6.67 12.51
N VAL A 436 7.85 -6.31 13.63
CA VAL A 436 6.76 -7.08 14.25
C VAL A 436 5.40 -6.46 13.94
N THR A 437 4.43 -7.25 13.49
CA THR A 437 3.08 -6.75 13.22
C THR A 437 2.21 -6.80 14.47
N ASN A 438 1.15 -5.97 14.51
CA ASN A 438 0.13 -6.09 15.54
C ASN A 438 -0.52 -7.48 15.44
N GLY A 439 -0.59 -8.20 16.55
CA GLY A 439 -1.11 -9.55 16.54
C GLY A 439 -1.64 -10.00 17.89
N PHE A 440 -2.63 -10.88 17.86
CA PHE A 440 -3.19 -11.51 19.06
C PHE A 440 -3.13 -13.02 18.96
N TYR A 441 -2.57 -13.66 19.99
CA TYR A 441 -2.41 -15.10 20.06
C TYR A 441 -2.95 -15.65 21.37
N ARG A 442 -3.57 -16.84 21.31
CA ARG A 442 -4.11 -17.55 22.47
C ARG A 442 -3.36 -18.84 22.67
N ILE A 443 -2.72 -18.99 23.83
CA ILE A 443 -2.11 -20.24 24.25
C ILE A 443 -3.01 -20.86 25.31
N ILE A 444 -3.65 -21.99 25.00
CA ILE A 444 -4.67 -22.60 25.87
C ILE A 444 -4.10 -23.83 26.56
N TYR A 445 -4.15 -23.86 27.89
CA TYR A 445 -3.76 -25.03 28.68
C TYR A 445 -4.82 -26.14 28.58
N GLN A 446 -4.38 -27.34 28.21
CA GLN A 446 -5.24 -28.49 27.92
C GLN A 446 -6.40 -28.13 26.97
N GLY A 447 -6.10 -27.31 25.96
CA GLY A 447 -7.05 -26.95 24.91
C GLY A 447 -7.41 -28.17 24.05
N GLY A 448 -8.63 -28.17 23.51
CA GLY A 448 -9.09 -29.20 22.56
C GLY A 448 -8.31 -29.13 21.26
N LEU A 449 -7.95 -30.29 20.72
CA LEU A 449 -7.28 -30.36 19.42
C LEU A 449 -8.28 -30.15 18.28
N PRO A 450 -7.91 -29.43 17.20
CA PRO A 450 -8.83 -29.11 16.10
C PRO A 450 -9.45 -30.36 15.48
N GLY A 451 -10.78 -30.36 15.36
CA GLY A 451 -11.53 -31.48 14.79
C GLY A 451 -11.60 -32.74 15.66
N LEU A 452 -11.00 -32.73 16.86
CA LEU A 452 -11.04 -33.85 17.81
C LEU A 452 -11.93 -33.55 19.02
N SER A 453 -13.01 -32.77 18.82
CA SER A 453 -14.00 -32.42 19.83
C SER A 453 -15.31 -33.14 19.61
N SER A 454 -15.96 -33.59 20.69
CA SER A 454 -17.29 -34.23 20.65
C SER A 454 -17.40 -35.40 19.66
N LEU A 455 -16.32 -36.15 19.51
CA LEU A 455 -16.25 -37.34 18.67
C LEU A 455 -17.14 -38.45 19.23
N VAL A 456 -17.78 -39.22 18.35
CA VAL A 456 -18.67 -40.31 18.76
C VAL A 456 -17.87 -41.46 19.34
N ARG A 457 -18.33 -41.96 20.49
CA ARG A 457 -17.83 -43.14 21.18
C ARG A 457 -18.95 -44.17 21.29
N ASP A 458 -18.60 -45.43 21.11
CA ASP A 458 -19.48 -46.55 21.39
C ASP A 458 -19.28 -47.01 22.85
N PRO A 459 -20.30 -46.90 23.74
CA PRO A 459 -20.19 -47.40 25.11
C PRO A 459 -20.07 -48.93 25.20
N GLU A 460 -20.49 -49.68 24.17
CA GLU A 460 -20.35 -51.15 24.13
C GLU A 460 -18.89 -51.59 23.88
N ASP A 461 -18.09 -50.72 23.27
CA ASP A 461 -16.63 -50.85 23.15
C ASP A 461 -15.93 -49.66 23.84
N PRO A 462 -15.92 -49.65 25.19
CA PRO A 462 -15.66 -48.44 25.97
C PRO A 462 -14.23 -47.90 25.81
N ARG A 463 -13.30 -48.67 25.23
CA ARG A 463 -11.90 -48.27 25.00
C ARG A 463 -11.61 -47.91 23.53
N ARG A 464 -12.61 -47.94 22.66
CA ARG A 464 -12.46 -47.59 21.25
C ARG A 464 -12.61 -46.09 21.04
N PHE A 465 -11.47 -45.42 20.95
CA PHE A 465 -11.38 -43.99 20.62
C PHE A 465 -10.74 -43.83 19.25
N GLU A 466 -11.50 -43.42 18.24
CA GLU A 466 -11.02 -43.31 16.87
C GLU A 466 -11.45 -41.99 16.22
N ALA A 467 -10.59 -41.42 15.39
CA ALA A 467 -10.89 -40.26 14.55
C ALA A 467 -10.32 -40.46 13.14
N GLU A 468 -10.72 -39.61 12.19
CA GLU A 468 -10.05 -39.57 10.89
C GLU A 468 -8.56 -39.24 11.07
N ALA A 469 -7.69 -39.95 10.35
CA ALA A 469 -6.24 -39.87 10.51
C ALA A 469 -5.71 -38.45 10.25
N SER A 470 -6.34 -37.70 9.35
CA SER A 470 -6.00 -36.30 9.08
C SER A 470 -6.23 -35.38 10.29
N LEU A 471 -7.26 -35.65 11.10
CA LEU A 471 -7.56 -34.90 12.33
C LEU A 471 -6.69 -35.39 13.50
N ALA A 472 -6.46 -36.71 13.57
CA ALA A 472 -5.63 -37.34 14.59
C ALA A 472 -4.13 -37.01 14.48
N ALA A 473 -3.67 -36.49 13.34
CA ALA A 473 -2.26 -36.16 13.09
C ALA A 473 -1.64 -35.20 14.12
N ASN A 474 -2.46 -34.37 14.77
CA ASN A 474 -2.01 -33.44 15.80
C ASN A 474 -2.02 -34.03 17.22
N ALA A 475 -2.59 -35.22 17.42
CA ALA A 475 -2.60 -35.92 18.69
C ALA A 475 -1.31 -36.74 18.88
N ARG A 476 -0.85 -36.85 20.12
CA ARG A 476 0.42 -37.50 20.49
C ARG A 476 0.22 -38.31 21.79
N ALA A 477 1.17 -39.17 22.09
CA ALA A 477 1.23 -39.80 23.41
C ALA A 477 1.33 -38.74 24.52
N GLY A 478 0.65 -38.97 25.64
CA GLY A 478 0.52 -38.02 26.76
C GLY A 478 -0.70 -37.09 26.66
N ASP A 479 -1.35 -37.01 25.50
CA ASP A 479 -2.61 -36.25 25.35
C ASP A 479 -3.74 -36.84 26.16
N ILE A 480 -4.77 -36.03 26.41
CA ILE A 480 -5.85 -36.36 27.32
C ILE A 480 -7.13 -36.57 26.53
N ILE A 481 -7.75 -37.74 26.71
CA ILE A 481 -9.13 -37.98 26.31
C ILE A 481 -10.05 -37.62 27.48
N VAL A 482 -11.01 -36.75 27.20
CA VAL A 482 -12.10 -36.39 28.12
C VAL A 482 -13.39 -36.96 27.58
N LEU A 483 -14.06 -37.80 28.36
CA LEU A 483 -15.36 -38.34 28.00
C LEU A 483 -16.46 -37.33 28.32
N GLU A 484 -17.45 -37.21 27.44
CA GLU A 484 -18.50 -36.21 27.55
C GLU A 484 -19.84 -36.70 26.99
N SER A 485 -20.91 -36.02 27.38
CA SER A 485 -22.25 -36.09 26.78
C SER A 485 -22.79 -34.67 26.60
N SER A 486 -24.07 -34.52 26.21
CA SER A 486 -24.72 -33.20 26.17
C SER A 486 -24.75 -32.50 27.53
N ASP A 487 -24.77 -33.26 28.62
CA ASP A 487 -25.12 -32.75 29.96
C ASP A 487 -24.08 -33.10 31.03
N ALA A 488 -23.04 -33.88 30.69
CA ALA A 488 -22.04 -34.33 31.64
C ALA A 488 -20.63 -34.40 31.03
N LEU A 489 -19.63 -34.14 31.87
CA LEU A 489 -18.21 -34.27 31.57
C LEU A 489 -17.58 -35.22 32.60
N CYS A 490 -16.76 -36.15 32.13
CA CYS A 490 -16.02 -37.02 33.02
C CYS A 490 -14.92 -36.24 33.75
N ALA A 491 -14.83 -36.43 35.07
CA ALA A 491 -13.80 -35.79 35.89
C ALA A 491 -12.43 -36.48 35.77
N VAL A 492 -12.37 -37.72 35.27
CA VAL A 492 -11.13 -38.49 35.12
C VAL A 492 -10.59 -38.37 33.70
N ASP A 493 -9.32 -37.97 33.65
CA ASP A 493 -8.56 -37.86 32.41
C ASP A 493 -8.00 -39.21 31.98
N LEU A 494 -8.12 -39.50 30.69
CA LEU A 494 -7.63 -40.73 30.10
C LEU A 494 -6.41 -40.40 29.22
N PRO A 495 -5.17 -40.61 29.70
CA PRO A 495 -3.98 -40.29 28.92
C PRO A 495 -3.82 -41.26 27.74
N ILE A 496 -3.44 -40.72 26.58
CA ILE A 496 -3.13 -41.47 25.37
C ILE A 496 -1.73 -42.06 25.51
N ALA A 497 -1.61 -43.38 25.43
CA ALA A 497 -0.34 -44.10 25.38
C ALA A 497 0.30 -44.04 23.99
N SER A 498 -0.50 -44.23 22.94
CA SER A 498 -0.06 -44.22 21.54
C SER A 498 -1.21 -43.81 20.61
N VAL A 499 -0.85 -43.30 19.43
CA VAL A 499 -1.79 -43.03 18.33
C VAL A 499 -1.43 -43.97 17.19
N GLU A 500 -2.34 -44.88 16.85
CA GLU A 500 -2.06 -45.99 15.94
C GLU A 500 -3.00 -45.96 14.72
N PRO A 501 -2.52 -46.19 13.49
CA PRO A 501 -3.40 -46.31 12.34
C PRO A 501 -4.27 -47.55 12.45
N VAL A 502 -5.55 -47.44 12.11
CA VAL A 502 -6.47 -48.58 12.08
C VAL A 502 -6.36 -49.28 10.73
N PRO A 503 -5.87 -50.55 10.67
CA PRO A 503 -5.60 -51.23 9.41
C PRO A 503 -6.82 -51.28 8.48
N GLY A 504 -6.62 -50.96 7.21
CA GLY A 504 -7.67 -51.01 6.18
C GLY A 504 -8.69 -49.86 6.25
N THR A 505 -8.44 -48.81 7.04
CA THR A 505 -9.31 -47.62 7.15
C THR A 505 -8.52 -46.31 7.07
N SER A 506 -9.20 -45.18 6.92
CA SER A 506 -8.61 -43.83 7.02
C SER A 506 -8.53 -43.30 8.46
N ARG A 507 -8.69 -44.16 9.46
CA ARG A 507 -8.82 -43.74 10.86
C ARG A 507 -7.56 -44.04 11.66
N SER A 508 -7.37 -43.25 12.71
CA SER A 508 -6.39 -43.52 13.76
C SER A 508 -7.11 -43.77 15.08
N ARG A 509 -6.55 -44.69 15.87
CA ARG A 509 -7.01 -45.06 17.19
C ARG A 509 -6.11 -44.43 18.25
N PHE A 510 -6.74 -43.86 19.27
CA PHE A 510 -6.07 -43.37 20.47
C PHE A 510 -6.08 -44.48 21.52
N VAL A 511 -4.91 -45.04 21.82
CA VAL A 511 -4.77 -46.15 22.77
C VAL A 511 -4.59 -45.57 24.17
N VAL A 512 -5.37 -46.04 25.13
CA VAL A 512 -5.27 -45.66 26.55
C VAL A 512 -4.67 -46.86 27.33
N PRO A 513 -3.74 -46.65 28.30
CA PRO A 513 -3.13 -47.74 29.06
C PRO A 513 -4.15 -48.73 29.66
N GLU A 514 -3.85 -50.02 29.65
CA GLU A 514 -4.73 -51.05 30.23
C GLU A 514 -5.01 -50.80 31.73
N ALA A 515 -3.98 -50.35 32.45
CA ALA A 515 -4.07 -50.02 33.88
C ALA A 515 -5.02 -48.84 34.18
N GLN A 516 -5.30 -47.97 33.21
CA GLN A 516 -6.21 -46.84 33.41
C GLN A 516 -7.66 -47.33 33.35
N GLN A 517 -8.35 -47.31 34.50
CA GLN A 517 -9.77 -47.68 34.57
C GLN A 517 -10.64 -46.48 34.18
N ILE A 518 -11.63 -46.72 33.32
CA ILE A 518 -12.69 -45.74 33.04
C ILE A 518 -13.68 -45.82 34.21
N PRO A 519 -13.92 -44.74 34.96
CA PRO A 519 -14.88 -44.75 36.06
C PRO A 519 -16.27 -45.22 35.59
N THR A 520 -16.96 -45.98 36.44
CA THR A 520 -18.30 -46.51 36.14
C THR A 520 -19.30 -45.40 35.82
N GLU A 521 -19.17 -44.24 36.47
CA GLU A 521 -19.95 -43.02 36.20
C GLU A 521 -19.71 -42.41 34.82
N CYS A 522 -18.52 -42.59 34.23
CA CYS A 522 -18.17 -42.09 32.90
C CYS A 522 -18.38 -43.12 31.79
N ALA A 523 -18.58 -44.39 32.13
CA ALA A 523 -18.65 -45.49 31.17
C ALA A 523 -19.77 -45.29 30.13
N SER A 524 -20.89 -44.70 30.54
CA SER A 524 -22.08 -44.45 29.70
C SER A 524 -21.97 -43.22 28.77
N LEU A 525 -20.90 -42.42 28.88
CA LEU A 525 -20.74 -41.21 28.08
C LEU A 525 -20.45 -41.56 26.61
N THR A 526 -21.21 -40.98 25.68
CA THR A 526 -21.25 -41.36 24.26
C THR A 526 -20.35 -40.51 23.36
N ARG A 527 -19.65 -39.52 23.94
CA ARG A 527 -18.72 -38.68 23.19
C ARG A 527 -17.38 -38.56 23.91
N PHE A 528 -16.37 -38.13 23.16
CA PHE A 528 -15.08 -37.78 23.72
C PHE A 528 -14.43 -36.61 22.98
N THR A 529 -13.57 -35.91 23.70
CA THR A 529 -12.74 -34.83 23.16
C THR A 529 -11.28 -35.14 23.47
N VAL A 530 -10.39 -34.98 22.48
CA VAL A 530 -8.94 -35.08 22.67
C VAL A 530 -8.37 -33.69 22.93
N ARG A 531 -7.59 -33.56 24.01
CA ARG A 531 -6.96 -32.33 24.47
C ARG A 531 -5.46 -32.51 24.55
N ALA A 532 -4.73 -31.41 24.36
CA ALA A 532 -3.29 -31.42 24.58
C ALA A 532 -2.96 -31.78 26.03
N GLY A 533 -1.96 -32.64 26.23
CA GLY A 533 -1.53 -33.11 27.55
C GLY A 533 -0.06 -33.47 27.59
N GLY A 534 0.36 -34.12 28.68
CA GLY A 534 1.72 -34.60 28.86
C GLY A 534 2.76 -33.48 28.93
N GLU A 535 3.88 -33.66 28.24
CA GLU A 535 4.99 -32.68 28.19
C GLU A 535 4.67 -31.44 27.34
N GLN A 536 3.62 -31.49 26.52
CA GLN A 536 3.18 -30.40 25.66
C GLN A 536 1.68 -30.12 25.84
N PRO A 537 1.28 -29.62 27.03
CA PRO A 537 -0.13 -29.46 27.39
C PRO A 537 -0.77 -28.21 26.78
N PHE A 538 -0.06 -27.45 25.96
CA PHE A 538 -0.53 -26.19 25.40
C PHE A 538 -0.82 -26.31 23.89
N VAL A 539 -1.79 -25.52 23.45
CA VAL A 539 -2.11 -25.31 22.03
C VAL A 539 -2.15 -23.82 21.75
N LEU A 540 -1.59 -23.42 20.61
CA LEU A 540 -1.51 -22.04 20.14
C LEU A 540 -2.51 -21.81 19.02
N PHE A 541 -3.29 -20.74 19.16
CA PHE A 541 -4.21 -20.24 18.15
C PHE A 541 -3.91 -18.78 17.84
N ASN A 542 -4.19 -18.34 16.61
CA ASN A 542 -4.21 -16.92 16.27
C ASN A 542 -5.53 -16.25 16.69
N GLU A 543 -5.68 -14.97 16.37
CA GLU A 543 -6.87 -14.18 16.66
C GLU A 543 -8.15 -14.79 16.07
N GLY A 544 -8.08 -15.26 14.81
CA GLY A 544 -9.17 -15.90 14.08
C GLY A 544 -9.53 -17.31 14.55
N GLY A 545 -8.84 -17.84 15.57
CA GLY A 545 -9.08 -19.19 16.09
C GLY A 545 -8.51 -20.31 15.22
N THR A 546 -7.64 -19.98 14.26
CA THR A 546 -6.87 -20.95 13.49
C THR A 546 -5.80 -21.55 14.39
N PHE A 547 -5.73 -22.88 14.43
CA PHE A 547 -4.70 -23.61 15.14
C PHE A 547 -3.35 -23.43 14.45
N LEU A 548 -2.36 -22.99 15.21
CA LEU A 548 -1.01 -22.73 14.71
C LEU A 548 -0.04 -23.85 15.07
N SER A 549 0.02 -24.22 16.35
CA SER A 549 1.00 -25.19 16.83
C SER A 549 0.69 -25.76 18.21
N ARG A 550 1.33 -26.89 18.53
CA ARG A 550 1.46 -27.45 19.90
C ARG A 550 2.85 -27.24 20.48
N ASP A 551 3.83 -27.01 19.63
CA ASP A 551 5.25 -27.01 19.96
C ASP A 551 5.64 -25.62 20.49
N VAL A 552 5.04 -25.25 21.62
CA VAL A 552 5.20 -23.95 22.30
C VAL A 552 5.64 -24.07 23.76
N THR A 553 6.04 -25.25 24.21
CA THR A 553 6.41 -25.52 25.62
C THR A 553 7.80 -26.10 25.71
N GLY A 554 8.46 -25.95 26.86
CA GLY A 554 9.78 -26.55 27.07
C GLY A 554 10.76 -25.91 26.10
N SER A 555 11.66 -26.64 25.45
CA SER A 555 12.63 -26.08 24.48
C SER A 555 12.02 -25.67 23.12
N SER A 556 10.75 -25.98 22.86
CA SER A 556 10.10 -25.68 21.59
C SER A 556 9.48 -24.28 21.59
N SER A 557 9.52 -23.61 20.44
CA SER A 557 8.84 -22.34 20.21
C SER A 557 8.11 -22.35 18.87
N TYR A 558 7.03 -21.59 18.77
CA TYR A 558 6.40 -21.30 17.49
C TYR A 558 7.07 -20.09 16.86
N SER A 559 7.54 -20.24 15.63
CA SER A 559 8.25 -19.22 14.88
C SER A 559 7.31 -18.57 13.88
N ILE A 560 7.18 -17.25 13.94
CA ILE A 560 6.41 -16.44 13.01
C ILE A 560 7.41 -15.69 12.14
N PRO A 561 7.41 -15.87 10.81
CA PRO A 561 8.24 -15.07 9.91
C PRO A 561 7.95 -13.58 10.08
N THR A 562 8.99 -12.76 10.03
CA THR A 562 8.90 -11.30 10.14
C THR A 562 9.58 -10.65 8.96
N GLU A 563 9.19 -9.40 8.68
CA GLU A 563 9.74 -8.55 7.64
C GLU A 563 9.70 -7.10 8.13
N TYR A 564 10.59 -6.23 7.63
CA TYR A 564 10.49 -4.81 7.96
C TYR A 564 9.38 -4.16 7.15
N TYR A 565 8.51 -3.43 7.84
CA TYR A 565 7.54 -2.51 7.26
C TYR A 565 7.83 -1.05 7.66
N PHE A 566 8.77 -0.83 8.58
CA PHE A 566 9.25 0.47 8.99
C PHE A 566 10.72 0.40 9.46
N HIS A 567 11.46 1.49 9.29
CA HIS A 567 12.79 1.65 9.88
C HIS A 567 12.78 2.86 10.82
N PRO A 568 12.87 2.66 12.15
CA PRO A 568 12.96 3.76 13.09
C PRO A 568 14.28 4.53 12.94
N ALA A 569 14.28 5.80 13.33
CA ALA A 569 15.48 6.64 13.26
C ALA A 569 16.51 6.22 14.32
N GLU A 570 16.02 5.81 15.48
CA GLU A 570 16.80 5.29 16.60
C GLU A 570 16.26 3.91 16.97
N PHE A 571 17.14 3.00 17.38
CA PHE A 571 16.73 1.64 17.75
C PHE A 571 16.61 1.56 19.26
N TYR A 572 15.39 1.38 19.78
CA TYR A 572 15.15 1.12 21.20
C TYR A 572 15.03 -0.39 21.44
N ILE A 573 15.71 -0.88 22.48
CA ILE A 573 15.50 -2.22 23.00
C ILE A 573 14.62 -2.05 24.24
N ASP A 574 13.46 -2.69 24.25
CA ASP A 574 12.63 -2.79 25.43
C ASP A 574 13.34 -3.69 26.46
N ASP A 575 14.09 -3.07 27.37
CA ASP A 575 14.54 -3.74 28.59
C ASP A 575 13.58 -3.31 29.68
N ASP A 576 12.63 -4.19 30.04
CA ASP A 576 11.54 -3.99 31.03
C ASP A 576 12.01 -3.40 32.39
N GLY A 577 13.32 -3.30 32.63
CA GLY A 577 13.93 -2.76 33.85
C GLY A 577 14.52 -1.35 33.77
N ASP A 578 14.89 -0.82 32.60
CA ASP A 578 15.53 0.51 32.48
C ASP A 578 15.53 1.01 31.01
N PRO A 579 14.76 2.06 30.65
CA PRO A 579 14.77 2.64 29.30
C PRO A 579 16.09 3.35 28.94
N ALA A 580 17.08 3.39 29.85
CA ALA A 580 18.40 3.97 29.62
C ALA A 580 19.51 2.95 29.34
N THR A 581 19.23 1.65 29.24
CA THR A 581 20.26 0.65 28.95
C THR A 581 20.79 0.86 27.52
N PRO A 582 22.09 1.15 27.33
CA PRO A 582 22.65 1.38 26.00
C PRO A 582 22.46 0.13 25.12
N PRO A 583 22.28 0.30 23.80
CA PRO A 583 22.08 -0.82 22.88
C PRO A 583 23.22 -1.83 23.05
N VAL A 584 22.88 -3.13 23.08
CA VAL A 584 23.87 -4.22 23.17
C VAL A 584 24.94 -3.96 22.08
N PRO A 585 26.23 -3.78 22.43
CA PRO A 585 27.21 -3.14 21.55
C PRO A 585 27.53 -3.80 20.18
N ASN A 586 26.83 -4.85 19.76
CA ASN A 586 27.13 -5.61 18.55
C ASN A 586 25.91 -6.16 17.79
N LEU A 587 24.69 -5.70 18.07
CA LEU A 587 23.54 -6.05 17.25
C LEU A 587 23.47 -5.13 16.03
N SER A 588 23.35 -5.70 14.82
CA SER A 588 22.97 -4.91 13.65
C SER A 588 21.66 -4.21 13.96
N ARG A 589 21.55 -2.90 13.68
CA ARG A 589 20.29 -2.15 13.87
C ARG A 589 19.15 -2.73 13.02
N PHE A 590 19.52 -3.29 11.85
CA PHE A 590 18.61 -3.88 10.89
C PHE A 590 19.20 -5.20 10.34
N PRO A 591 19.14 -6.33 11.08
CA PRO A 591 19.48 -7.63 10.52
C PRO A 591 18.62 -7.92 9.28
N GLN A 592 19.24 -8.35 8.18
CA GLN A 592 18.55 -8.67 6.92
C GLN A 592 18.72 -10.17 6.61
N PRO A 593 17.65 -10.98 6.63
CA PRO A 593 16.28 -10.64 7.02
C PRO A 593 16.13 -10.44 8.55
N PRO A 594 15.05 -9.77 9.03
CA PRO A 594 14.79 -9.68 10.47
C PRO A 594 14.55 -11.08 11.07
N PRO A 595 15.07 -11.37 12.28
CA PRO A 595 14.85 -12.63 12.96
C PRO A 595 13.36 -12.89 13.21
N PRO A 596 12.87 -14.13 13.04
CA PRO A 596 11.46 -14.44 13.22
C PRO A 596 11.02 -14.26 14.68
N LEU A 597 9.75 -13.94 14.89
CA LEU A 597 9.16 -13.81 16.20
C LEU A 597 8.89 -15.20 16.80
N HIS A 598 9.46 -15.46 17.97
CA HIS A 598 9.28 -16.72 18.69
C HIS A 598 8.32 -16.54 19.86
N ILE A 599 7.28 -17.38 19.92
CA ILE A 599 6.34 -17.47 21.05
C ILE A 599 6.56 -18.81 21.77
N ARG A 600 6.77 -18.74 23.09
CA ARG A 600 7.08 -19.92 23.92
C ARG A 600 6.56 -19.77 25.35
N VAL A 601 5.96 -20.82 25.88
CA VAL A 601 5.68 -21.00 27.31
C VAL A 601 6.94 -21.53 27.99
N THR A 602 7.57 -20.69 28.79
CA THR A 602 8.87 -20.93 29.44
C THR A 602 8.71 -21.57 30.83
N ALA A 603 7.64 -21.23 31.55
CA ALA A 603 7.34 -21.82 32.85
C ALA A 603 5.83 -21.84 33.13
N VAL A 604 5.43 -22.69 34.08
CA VAL A 604 4.06 -22.74 34.61
C VAL A 604 4.14 -22.41 36.11
N GLY A 605 4.20 -21.12 36.41
CA GLY A 605 4.48 -20.58 37.75
C GLY A 605 3.33 -20.72 38.77
N ARG A 606 2.18 -21.25 38.34
CA ARG A 606 1.05 -21.60 39.20
C ARG A 606 0.35 -22.85 38.67
N GLU A 607 -0.50 -23.49 39.48
CA GLU A 607 -1.39 -24.56 39.01
C GLU A 607 -2.42 -23.98 38.02
N LEU A 608 -2.26 -24.28 36.73
CA LEU A 608 -3.21 -23.89 35.68
C LEU A 608 -4.41 -24.83 35.68
N ARG A 609 -5.60 -24.28 35.48
CA ARG A 609 -6.81 -25.07 35.26
C ARG A 609 -7.02 -25.28 33.78
N ARG A 610 -7.66 -26.41 33.43
CA ARG A 610 -8.05 -26.70 32.05
C ARG A 610 -8.82 -25.52 31.45
N GLY A 611 -8.37 -25.06 30.28
CA GLY A 611 -8.99 -23.95 29.58
C GLY A 611 -8.51 -22.56 30.01
N ASP A 612 -7.66 -22.46 31.04
CA ASP A 612 -6.88 -21.24 31.28
C ASP A 612 -6.06 -20.93 30.03
N ARG A 613 -5.95 -19.65 29.70
CA ARG A 613 -5.31 -19.20 28.47
C ARG A 613 -4.40 -18.01 28.71
N TYR A 614 -3.21 -18.05 28.12
CA TYR A 614 -2.39 -16.86 27.95
C TYR A 614 -2.84 -16.14 26.68
N ALA A 615 -3.24 -14.88 26.85
CA ALA A 615 -3.50 -13.93 25.79
C ALA A 615 -2.21 -13.14 25.54
N VAL A 616 -1.57 -13.42 24.40
CA VAL A 616 -0.35 -12.74 23.96
C VAL A 616 -0.75 -11.68 22.95
N THR A 617 -0.52 -10.42 23.29
CA THR A 617 -0.73 -9.29 22.39
C THR A 617 0.62 -8.75 21.97
N VAL A 618 0.91 -8.74 20.68
CA VAL A 618 2.11 -8.12 20.10
C VAL A 618 1.67 -6.80 19.48
N SER A 619 2.40 -5.74 19.77
CA SER A 619 2.16 -4.42 19.20
C SER A 619 3.40 -3.93 18.47
N SER A 620 3.20 -3.40 17.26
CA SER A 620 4.26 -2.78 16.45
C SER A 620 4.84 -1.53 17.07
N GLY A 621 4.05 -0.82 17.88
CA GLY A 621 4.38 0.52 18.34
C GLY A 621 4.34 1.59 17.24
N ILE A 622 3.94 1.25 16.00
CA ILE A 622 3.99 2.19 14.87
C ILE A 622 2.59 2.64 14.48
N ARG A 623 2.44 3.96 14.31
CA ARG A 623 1.18 4.58 13.89
C ARG A 623 1.40 5.46 12.66
N ASN A 624 0.89 5.01 11.51
CA ASN A 624 1.02 5.75 10.26
C ASN A 624 0.03 6.93 10.16
N TYR A 625 0.40 7.97 9.41
CA TYR A 625 -0.48 9.11 9.14
C TYR A 625 -1.44 8.79 7.97
N ILE A 626 -2.67 8.40 8.27
CA ILE A 626 -3.71 8.08 7.28
C ILE A 626 -5.02 8.78 7.64
N PHE A 627 -5.72 9.37 6.68
CA PHE A 627 -7.05 9.94 6.94
C PHE A 627 -8.02 9.67 5.80
N THR A 628 -9.32 9.76 6.09
CA THR A 628 -10.42 9.74 5.11
C THR A 628 -11.31 10.98 5.27
N PRO A 629 -12.14 11.33 4.28
CA PRO A 629 -13.25 12.26 4.51
C PRO A 629 -14.18 11.75 5.63
N ASP A 630 -14.73 12.67 6.43
CA ASP A 630 -15.65 12.33 7.52
C ASP A 630 -17.04 11.97 6.96
N ASN A 631 -17.38 10.69 7.03
CA ASN A 631 -18.66 10.17 6.54
C ASN A 631 -19.79 10.22 7.58
N SER A 632 -19.59 10.91 8.71
CA SER A 632 -20.62 11.11 9.72
C SER A 632 -21.80 11.93 9.18
N ALA A 633 -22.99 11.69 9.74
CA ALA A 633 -24.21 12.34 9.28
C ALA A 633 -24.14 13.86 9.52
N GLY A 634 -24.40 14.65 8.47
CA GLY A 634 -24.45 16.12 8.54
C GLY A 634 -23.19 16.85 8.05
N THR A 635 -22.11 16.15 7.71
CA THR A 635 -20.88 16.78 7.16
C THR A 635 -21.00 17.13 5.67
N GLY A 636 -21.88 16.45 4.93
CA GLY A 636 -21.98 16.56 3.47
C GLY A 636 -20.84 15.90 2.70
N LEU A 637 -19.89 15.24 3.39
CA LEU A 637 -18.70 14.63 2.77
C LEU A 637 -18.89 13.15 2.42
N SER A 638 -20.05 12.56 2.69
CA SER A 638 -20.32 11.13 2.48
C SER A 638 -20.22 10.66 1.03
N PHE A 639 -20.23 11.57 0.06
CA PHE A 639 -20.10 11.26 -1.38
C PHE A 639 -18.63 11.18 -1.83
N TYR A 640 -17.69 11.69 -1.04
CA TYR A 640 -16.25 11.72 -1.33
C TYR A 640 -15.59 10.44 -0.82
N THR A 641 -15.80 9.32 -1.53
CA THR A 641 -15.36 7.98 -1.10
C THR A 641 -14.25 7.38 -1.94
N LEU A 642 -14.17 7.71 -3.23
CA LEU A 642 -13.16 7.15 -4.15
C LEU A 642 -12.25 8.27 -4.67
N PRO A 643 -11.13 8.58 -3.98
CA PRO A 643 -10.20 9.58 -4.43
C PRO A 643 -9.40 9.07 -5.64
N ALA A 644 -9.12 9.96 -6.57
CA ALA A 644 -8.32 9.69 -7.76
C ALA A 644 -6.97 10.43 -7.68
N THR A 645 -6.78 11.43 -8.53
CA THR A 645 -5.55 12.21 -8.62
C THR A 645 -5.48 13.25 -7.51
N VAL A 646 -4.26 13.68 -7.20
CA VAL A 646 -3.96 14.70 -6.19
C VAL A 646 -2.95 15.68 -6.76
N ALA A 647 -3.17 16.97 -6.49
CA ALA A 647 -2.14 18.00 -6.60
C ALA A 647 -2.19 18.81 -5.33
N ALA A 648 -1.04 19.36 -4.98
CA ALA A 648 -0.91 20.14 -3.77
C ALA A 648 0.00 21.33 -4.00
N SER A 649 -0.24 22.37 -3.20
CA SER A 649 0.49 23.63 -3.23
C SER A 649 0.93 24.03 -1.85
N GLN A 650 2.05 24.73 -1.83
CA GLN A 650 2.38 25.64 -0.77
C GLN A 650 2.33 27.06 -1.34
N LYS A 651 1.32 27.86 -0.93
CA LYS A 651 1.34 29.31 -1.18
C LYS A 651 0.66 30.07 -0.06
N ARG A 652 1.17 31.27 0.24
CA ARG A 652 0.68 32.21 1.28
C ARG A 652 0.62 31.62 2.69
N ASN A 653 1.60 30.80 3.09
CA ASN A 653 1.62 30.08 4.38
C ASN A 653 0.42 29.14 4.61
N THR A 654 -0.29 28.73 3.55
CA THR A 654 -1.35 27.71 3.63
C THR A 654 -0.97 26.49 2.81
N ASN A 655 -0.94 25.34 3.48
CA ASN A 655 -0.61 24.04 2.88
C ASN A 655 -1.89 23.33 2.47
N LEU A 656 -2.10 23.22 1.16
CA LEU A 656 -3.36 22.73 0.61
C LEU A 656 -3.14 21.60 -0.37
N ALA A 657 -3.93 20.54 -0.21
CA ALA A 657 -4.07 19.49 -1.20
C ALA A 657 -5.45 19.56 -1.85
N TYR A 658 -5.51 19.29 -3.15
CA TYR A 658 -6.73 19.16 -3.93
C TYR A 658 -6.77 17.72 -4.44
N ILE A 659 -7.81 16.99 -4.05
CA ILE A 659 -7.99 15.60 -4.44
C ILE A 659 -9.26 15.52 -5.26
N ALA A 660 -9.17 14.95 -6.45
CA ALA A 660 -10.36 14.70 -7.26
C ALA A 660 -11.08 13.45 -6.75
N TYR A 661 -12.40 13.51 -6.72
CA TYR A 661 -13.29 12.42 -6.36
C TYR A 661 -14.28 12.17 -7.49
N PRO A 662 -13.98 11.23 -8.40
CA PRO A 662 -14.94 10.78 -9.40
C PRO A 662 -16.28 10.33 -8.78
N SER A 663 -16.27 9.78 -7.56
CA SER A 663 -17.49 9.37 -6.84
C SER A 663 -18.43 10.54 -6.52
N ALA A 664 -17.89 11.75 -6.40
CA ALA A 664 -18.63 12.96 -6.05
C ALA A 664 -18.78 13.94 -7.21
N ASP A 665 -18.20 13.64 -8.40
CA ASP A 665 -18.04 14.60 -9.49
C ASP A 665 -17.49 15.94 -8.98
N GLY A 666 -16.44 15.87 -8.17
CA GLY A 666 -15.98 17.02 -7.40
C GLY A 666 -14.55 16.94 -6.92
N ILE A 667 -14.06 18.06 -6.41
CA ILE A 667 -12.72 18.20 -5.81
C ILE A 667 -12.87 18.52 -4.35
N LEU A 668 -12.16 17.78 -3.51
CA LEU A 668 -12.02 18.10 -2.11
C LEU A 668 -10.75 18.92 -1.90
N GLN A 669 -10.91 20.13 -1.38
CA GLN A 669 -9.79 20.93 -0.88
C GLN A 669 -9.53 20.57 0.58
N LEU A 670 -8.27 20.27 0.89
CA LEU A 670 -7.81 19.86 2.19
C LEU A 670 -6.79 20.84 2.73
N GLY A 671 -7.05 21.38 3.92
CA GLY A 671 -6.05 22.10 4.69
C GLY A 671 -5.20 21.14 5.49
N LEU A 672 -3.94 20.96 5.12
CA LEU A 672 -3.03 20.01 5.75
C LEU A 672 -2.77 20.33 7.23
N GLU A 673 -2.85 21.60 7.60
CA GLU A 673 -2.75 22.10 8.99
C GLU A 673 -4.06 21.93 9.80
N ALA A 674 -5.18 21.70 9.11
CA ALA A 674 -6.51 21.59 9.71
C ALA A 674 -7.00 20.14 9.80
N LEU A 675 -6.16 19.17 9.41
CA LEU A 675 -6.46 17.75 9.56
C LEU A 675 -6.63 17.43 11.05
N SER A 676 -7.65 16.63 11.34
CA SER A 676 -7.93 16.09 12.66
C SER A 676 -7.94 14.58 12.58
N ASP A 677 -7.55 13.94 13.66
CA ASP A 677 -7.69 12.50 13.80
C ASP A 677 -9.14 12.08 13.63
N ASN A 678 -9.33 11.05 12.83
CA ASN A 678 -10.64 10.44 12.64
C ASN A 678 -10.52 8.92 12.82
N ARG A 679 -11.64 8.23 12.62
CA ARG A 679 -11.70 6.78 12.78
C ARG A 679 -10.65 6.05 11.93
N ALA A 680 -10.30 6.56 10.74
CA ALA A 680 -9.27 5.98 9.89
C ALA A 680 -7.89 6.00 10.57
N GLN A 681 -7.53 7.08 11.27
CA GLN A 681 -6.32 7.12 12.09
C GLN A 681 -6.36 6.17 13.28
N SER A 682 -7.51 6.02 13.96
CA SER A 682 -7.64 5.06 15.07
C SER A 682 -7.57 3.60 14.60
N LEU A 683 -7.97 3.35 13.33
CA LEU A 683 -7.86 2.07 12.66
C LEU A 683 -6.51 1.90 11.96
N ALA A 684 -5.69 2.96 11.83
CA ALA A 684 -4.37 2.95 11.19
C ALA A 684 -3.34 2.12 11.97
N LEU A 685 -3.69 1.66 13.17
CA LEU A 685 -3.15 0.46 13.80
C LEU A 685 -3.54 -0.83 13.04
N VAL A 686 -3.86 -0.72 11.73
CA VAL A 686 -4.34 -1.83 10.90
C VAL A 686 -3.36 -2.96 11.14
N PRO A 687 -3.83 -4.17 11.48
CA PRO A 687 -2.96 -5.32 11.44
C PRO A 687 -2.41 -5.35 10.01
N PHE A 688 -1.11 -5.15 9.86
CA PHE A 688 -0.43 -5.55 8.65
C PHE A 688 -0.59 -7.09 8.62
N GLU A 689 -1.69 -7.54 8.01
CA GLU A 689 -1.95 -8.94 7.66
C GLU A 689 -1.26 -9.27 6.34
#